data_AF-A0A0Q9IW39-F1
#
_entry.id   AF-A0A0Q9IW39-F1
#
_cell.length_a   1.000
_cell.length_b   1.000
_cell.length_c   1.000
_cell.angle_alpha   90.00
_cell.angle_beta   90.00
_cell.angle_gamma   90.00
#
_symmetry.space_group_name_H-M   'P 1'
#
loop_
_entity.id
_entity.type
_entity.pdbx_description
1 polymer ?
#
loop_
_entity_poly.entity_id
_entity_poly.type
_entity_poly.pdbx_seq_one_letter_code
_entity_poly.pdbx_strand_id
1 'polypeptide(L)'
;MTDPIGLISLAGGPVIRGVKRFLLEVRVVRKVRSELGTAGYRIDSIGLRRVMYAPGFAENLARIPRDGDELHQALAILINPTDRGGVNLLRERLTRAFAIRLPGSTPASQFRENQASSRHEQLLDGNQEIIATIERVGKGIDTGARDDTVFEYRLTEMHPSRARELRELREVWPATAEVVGALATSADRVALLRRWASNPPPSLAHGPGELLGVISDIAADLPEVADQELAIAFVELALAKRAEPRGYWLIRLLGLRGISEVGPAAAFLAEVSDYPLVIATLHPDGAEQAIVTLEGWEPPSRREEIHRRILLIHYYQATGRIDDAITMAKNTATEFDSTAAALLAVQALMARHMMNRSAGHRSDLSSALVLVVDTRAKRRRWGLQSGQALATEIRVRRLLADHRGALDIANGVGEVPATPEELRHPTVIAESALVHAQRGDLEIAKRLVADAPASERPHIEAVIADREDRSEDAILFWQAAIDANEEWGEKADLALQLAFRGVRSPFLDQLRTSNADLADEISQVADLYSHQPGALEAFRGFANAEHRGAQFLYNYFRREGDEAAAAALAADAALRWGDPDLWLESARFQLRQRQFATTIEQVHAALAVAGDGWGGRRMAYGLLVEAQTASGDWQRALSSAAQMLADDASDTSAAWALLYCQIRLNDYDAARATWLAAGGPEPETEVEVSAWIELVRTFGSEVGTARDALKVAARFPDNEPIRTALVGALFTGPREGQPVGDEAEAGSEAVEELDPDIEAFQELLGNYFRDFPDGAIRQVEVDLEDPLRSLQGVLGEGRPRPELVQQISDGTLPYGFASEVAGKTYLEGLIARSTGPVFTGPTNADAEAGAFRAAHDRGIILDLSALVTIARLPEPLRVLLTGHFANARALTDQQSDAVEGARVISRDSGMSLHPGEGAELPSVEHRTPDEIAAAAALAESVVQTFSLLALDSHSQLTAIERLAELDFRGSFLLAADHAVDTGLPLWSDDRALGGVARLTGGHAFDTPALIRHLRTEAVIDAELLDLADATLIAAGYTGVDFSPSIWNLAVTLAPNPLGVMQAIKFANGDAVQERAGWSTTQIDANVADPAVLVGYVHAIAQWLINIAADEETVASNLQVLCRILARRAWMTSSTLPYCVDAFRATTSEVAVSVLLHQIYLGFEALAERTDDATAAAATFELVSRLNPPDASRIRAAIVARNFE
;
A
#
# COMPACT_ATOMS: atom_id res chain seq x y z
N MET A 1 24.72 -13.21 39.47
CA MET A 1 24.36 -14.00 38.27
C MET A 1 23.47 -13.12 37.45
N THR A 2 23.95 -12.82 36.26
CA THR A 2 23.72 -11.63 35.45
C THR A 2 22.44 -11.73 34.63
N ASP A 3 21.54 -10.78 34.84
CA ASP A 3 20.27 -10.61 34.14
C ASP A 3 20.50 -9.74 32.88
N PRO A 4 20.30 -10.25 31.64
CA PRO A 4 20.78 -9.59 30.43
C PRO A 4 19.78 -8.61 29.80
N ILE A 5 18.80 -8.09 30.56
CA ILE A 5 17.74 -7.23 30.00
C ILE A 5 18.11 -5.74 30.04
N GLY A 6 19.11 -5.34 30.83
CA GLY A 6 19.54 -3.93 30.97
C GLY A 6 20.50 -3.39 29.91
N LEU A 7 20.83 -4.14 28.85
CA LEU A 7 21.88 -3.78 27.87
C LEU A 7 21.35 -3.51 26.44
N ILE A 8 20.03 -3.47 26.25
CA ILE A 8 19.40 -3.33 24.92
C ILE A 8 18.97 -1.88 24.60
N SER A 9 18.93 -0.96 25.57
CA SER A 9 18.46 0.42 25.33
C SER A 9 19.50 1.39 24.75
N LEU A 10 20.70 0.92 24.38
CA LEU A 10 21.80 1.79 23.88
C LEU A 10 22.45 1.31 22.56
N ALA A 11 21.81 0.39 21.82
CA ALA A 11 22.31 -0.05 20.52
C ALA A 11 21.18 -0.04 19.49
N GLY A 12 21.35 0.78 18.45
CA GLY A 12 20.32 1.12 17.47
C GLY A 12 19.79 -0.04 16.61
N GLY A 13 19.19 0.32 15.47
CA GLY A 13 18.43 -0.55 14.56
C GLY A 13 18.98 -1.93 14.16
N PRO A 14 20.26 -2.32 14.37
CA PRO A 14 20.71 -3.71 14.24
C PRO A 14 20.14 -4.69 15.28
N VAL A 15 19.91 -4.29 16.54
CA VAL A 15 19.49 -5.23 17.61
C VAL A 15 18.00 -5.58 17.49
N ILE A 16 17.15 -4.60 17.16
CA ILE A 16 15.71 -4.82 16.90
C ILE A 16 15.50 -5.71 15.67
N ARG A 17 16.34 -5.55 14.62
CA ARG A 17 16.38 -6.47 13.47
C ARG A 17 16.80 -7.89 13.90
N GLY A 18 17.76 -8.01 14.81
CA GLY A 18 18.16 -9.28 15.41
C GLY A 18 17.05 -9.98 16.20
N VAL A 19 16.29 -9.24 17.00
CA VAL A 19 15.19 -9.78 17.83
C VAL A 19 13.98 -10.19 16.99
N LYS A 20 13.58 -9.38 15.98
CA LYS A 20 12.50 -9.76 15.03
C LYS A 20 12.88 -11.01 14.23
N ARG A 21 14.14 -11.10 13.78
CA ARG A 21 14.69 -12.28 13.10
C ARG A 21 14.68 -13.53 14.01
N PHE A 22 15.12 -13.40 15.26
CA PHE A 22 15.09 -14.47 16.25
C PHE A 22 13.67 -15.00 16.52
N LEU A 23 12.67 -14.12 16.68
CA LEU A 23 11.28 -14.51 16.92
C LEU A 23 10.63 -15.21 15.71
N LEU A 24 10.95 -14.77 14.50
CA LEU A 24 10.51 -15.40 13.25
C LEU A 24 11.09 -16.82 13.12
N GLU A 25 12.38 -16.98 13.38
CA GLU A 25 13.11 -18.25 13.28
C GLU A 25 12.66 -19.27 14.33
N VAL A 26 12.36 -18.83 15.56
CA VAL A 26 11.76 -19.70 16.60
C VAL A 26 10.37 -20.21 16.15
N ARG A 27 9.56 -19.36 15.51
CA ARG A 27 8.24 -19.75 14.97
C ARG A 27 8.36 -20.69 13.77
N VAL A 28 9.35 -20.51 12.90
CA VAL A 28 9.65 -21.40 11.77
C VAL A 28 10.06 -22.78 12.27
N VAL A 29 11.03 -22.86 13.19
CA VAL A 29 11.50 -24.12 13.77
C VAL A 29 10.39 -24.85 14.51
N ARG A 30 9.53 -24.14 15.26
CA ARG A 30 8.38 -24.75 15.94
C ARG A 30 7.34 -25.31 14.96
N LYS A 31 7.07 -24.60 13.86
CA LYS A 31 6.13 -25.06 12.81
C LYS A 31 6.68 -26.26 12.05
N VAL A 32 7.92 -26.19 11.57
CA VAL A 32 8.59 -27.28 10.85
C VAL A 32 8.70 -28.54 11.72
N ARG A 33 9.02 -28.39 13.01
CA ARG A 33 9.01 -29.50 13.97
C ARG A 33 7.63 -30.12 14.16
N SER A 34 6.58 -29.30 14.24
CA SER A 34 5.20 -29.79 14.36
C SER A 34 4.78 -30.60 13.13
N GLU A 35 5.05 -30.08 11.93
CA GLU A 35 4.66 -30.69 10.65
C GLU A 35 5.45 -31.97 10.33
N LEU A 36 6.73 -32.03 10.70
CA LEU A 36 7.51 -33.26 10.57
C LEU A 36 7.21 -34.29 11.65
N GLY A 37 6.84 -33.83 12.85
CA GLY A 37 6.36 -34.71 13.93
C GLY A 37 5.10 -35.47 13.52
N THR A 38 4.18 -34.84 12.79
CA THR A 38 3.00 -35.51 12.21
C THR A 38 3.35 -36.52 11.11
N ALA A 39 4.51 -36.38 10.47
CA ALA A 39 5.02 -37.31 9.46
C ALA A 39 5.95 -38.41 10.03
N GLY A 40 6.07 -38.51 11.36
CA GLY A 40 6.87 -39.54 12.04
C GLY A 40 8.35 -39.20 12.25
N TYR A 41 8.78 -37.98 11.91
CA TYR A 41 10.17 -37.54 12.02
C TYR A 41 10.41 -36.67 13.25
N ARG A 42 11.56 -36.86 13.91
CA ARG A 42 12.03 -35.99 15.01
C ARG A 42 13.17 -35.10 14.53
N ILE A 43 13.15 -33.83 14.91
CA ILE A 43 14.16 -32.84 14.51
C ILE A 43 14.88 -32.27 15.74
N ASP A 44 16.21 -32.17 15.67
CA ASP A 44 16.98 -31.34 16.60
C ASP A 44 16.74 -29.85 16.32
N SER A 45 15.93 -29.23 17.18
CA SER A 45 15.56 -27.81 17.07
C SER A 45 16.70 -26.85 17.41
N ILE A 46 17.74 -27.29 18.11
CA ILE A 46 18.92 -26.48 18.42
C ILE A 46 19.88 -26.51 17.24
N GLY A 47 20.15 -27.72 16.72
CA GLY A 47 20.95 -27.90 15.51
C GLY A 47 20.33 -27.23 14.28
N LEU A 48 19.00 -27.31 14.11
CA LEU A 48 18.31 -26.63 12.99
C LEU A 48 18.48 -25.11 13.03
N ARG A 49 18.45 -24.50 14.22
CA ARG A 49 18.74 -23.07 14.36
C ARG A 49 20.19 -22.75 13.98
N ARG A 50 21.16 -23.56 14.39
CA ARG A 50 22.57 -23.36 13.99
C ARG A 50 22.74 -23.43 12.47
N VAL A 51 22.08 -24.38 11.81
CA VAL A 51 22.11 -24.49 10.35
C VAL A 51 21.46 -23.28 9.69
N MET A 52 20.35 -22.76 10.23
CA MET A 52 19.70 -21.54 9.75
C MET A 52 20.56 -20.27 9.90
N TYR A 53 21.48 -20.24 10.88
CA TYR A 53 22.43 -19.13 11.08
C TYR A 53 23.72 -19.24 10.25
N ALA A 54 23.90 -20.34 9.50
CA ALA A 54 25.06 -20.46 8.63
C ALA A 54 25.04 -19.38 7.53
N PRO A 55 26.17 -18.71 7.24
CA PRO A 55 26.28 -17.81 6.10
C PRO A 55 25.83 -18.52 4.81
N GLY A 56 25.00 -17.86 4.01
CA GLY A 56 24.47 -18.45 2.77
C GLY A 56 23.35 -19.48 2.97
N PHE A 57 22.83 -19.71 4.18
CA PHE A 57 21.73 -20.69 4.40
C PHE A 57 20.52 -20.42 3.51
N ALA A 58 20.06 -19.17 3.40
CA ALA A 58 18.90 -18.81 2.60
C ALA A 58 19.15 -19.04 1.10
N GLU A 59 20.34 -18.67 0.62
CA GLU A 59 20.77 -18.91 -0.76
C GLU A 59 20.87 -20.42 -1.07
N ASN A 60 21.49 -21.18 -0.17
CA ASN A 60 21.61 -22.63 -0.29
C ASN A 60 20.25 -23.34 -0.16
N LEU A 61 19.31 -22.81 0.63
CA LEU A 61 17.95 -23.33 0.77
C LEU A 61 17.11 -23.07 -0.49
N ALA A 62 17.38 -21.97 -1.20
CA ALA A 62 16.71 -21.62 -2.46
C ALA A 62 17.17 -22.47 -3.66
N ARG A 63 18.39 -23.05 -3.62
CA ARG A 63 18.94 -23.95 -4.65
C ARG A 63 18.26 -25.33 -4.63
N ILE A 64 18.14 -25.99 -5.78
CA ILE A 64 17.71 -27.40 -5.89
C ILE A 64 18.78 -28.30 -5.25
N PRO A 65 18.43 -29.27 -4.37
CA PRO A 65 19.40 -30.15 -3.72
C PRO A 65 20.19 -31.00 -4.73
N ARG A 66 21.53 -30.89 -4.71
CA ARG A 66 22.44 -31.84 -5.37
C ARG A 66 22.89 -32.91 -4.36
N ASP A 67 23.14 -34.14 -4.80
CA ASP A 67 23.69 -35.18 -3.93
C ASP A 67 25.08 -34.74 -3.44
N GLY A 68 25.25 -34.62 -2.12
CA GLY A 68 26.47 -34.12 -1.48
C GLY A 68 26.44 -32.65 -1.05
N ASP A 69 25.35 -31.91 -1.29
CA ASP A 69 25.18 -30.51 -0.82
C ASP A 69 25.47 -30.37 0.69
N GLU A 70 26.29 -29.38 1.07
CA GLU A 70 26.62 -29.10 2.48
C GLU A 70 25.36 -28.86 3.33
N LEU A 71 24.36 -28.17 2.77
CA LEU A 71 23.08 -27.97 3.43
C LEU A 71 22.29 -29.28 3.58
N HIS A 72 22.35 -30.16 2.57
CA HIS A 72 21.64 -31.44 2.62
C HIS A 72 22.27 -32.38 3.68
N GLN A 73 23.60 -32.39 3.79
CA GLN A 73 24.31 -33.11 4.85
C GLN A 73 24.03 -32.51 6.24
N ALA A 74 24.02 -31.18 6.35
CA ALA A 74 23.68 -30.48 7.59
C ALA A 74 22.25 -30.78 8.04
N LEU A 75 21.27 -30.82 7.13
CA LEU A 75 19.88 -31.19 7.43
C LEU A 75 19.72 -32.69 7.75
N ALA A 76 20.51 -33.57 7.14
CA ALA A 76 20.50 -35.00 7.42
C ALA A 76 20.88 -35.32 8.87
N ILE A 77 21.82 -34.59 9.45
CA ILE A 77 22.24 -34.76 10.85
C ILE A 77 21.12 -34.35 11.83
N LEU A 78 20.17 -33.53 11.39
CA LEU A 78 19.14 -32.94 12.24
C LEU A 78 17.85 -33.73 12.32
N ILE A 79 17.64 -34.72 11.45
CA ILE A 79 16.39 -35.46 11.33
C ILE A 79 16.57 -36.95 11.65
N ASN A 80 15.63 -37.53 12.41
CA ASN A 80 15.66 -38.93 12.84
C ASN A 80 14.27 -39.59 12.65
N PRO A 81 14.17 -40.76 11.97
CA PRO A 81 15.26 -41.48 11.28
C PRO A 81 15.81 -40.66 10.10
N THR A 82 17.12 -40.78 9.87
CA THR A 82 17.80 -40.09 8.77
C THR A 82 17.62 -40.88 7.49
N ASP A 83 16.62 -40.50 6.68
CA ASP A 83 16.41 -41.03 5.34
C ASP A 83 16.25 -39.89 4.32
N ARG A 84 16.45 -40.20 3.03
CA ARG A 84 16.41 -39.20 1.95
C ARG A 84 15.04 -38.51 1.86
N GLY A 85 13.96 -39.23 2.18
CA GLY A 85 12.59 -38.73 2.23
C GLY A 85 12.39 -37.67 3.32
N GLY A 86 12.87 -37.93 4.53
CA GLY A 86 12.81 -37.03 5.67
C GLY A 86 13.62 -35.76 5.44
N VAL A 87 14.83 -35.87 4.89
CA VAL A 87 15.67 -34.69 4.58
C VAL A 87 15.04 -33.81 3.51
N ASN A 88 14.47 -34.41 2.46
CA ASN A 88 13.75 -33.68 1.42
C ASN A 88 12.50 -32.98 1.99
N LEU A 89 11.74 -33.69 2.82
CA LEU A 89 10.56 -33.13 3.47
C LEU A 89 10.94 -32.00 4.43
N LEU A 90 12.04 -32.12 5.19
CA LEU A 90 12.57 -31.06 6.05
C LEU A 90 12.94 -29.81 5.24
N ARG A 91 13.66 -29.98 4.13
CA ARG A 91 14.05 -28.88 3.24
C ARG A 91 12.82 -28.21 2.64
N GLU A 92 11.88 -28.99 2.10
CA GLU A 92 10.63 -28.48 1.53
C GLU A 92 9.81 -27.66 2.54
N ARG A 93 9.70 -28.16 3.78
CA ARG A 93 8.95 -27.49 4.85
C ARG A 93 9.66 -26.22 5.31
N LEU A 94 10.99 -26.19 5.33
CA LEU A 94 11.76 -24.97 5.56
C LEU A 94 11.55 -23.96 4.44
N THR A 95 11.69 -24.36 3.17
CA THR A 95 11.46 -23.50 2.00
C THR A 95 10.04 -22.91 2.03
N ARG A 96 9.03 -23.75 2.32
CA ARG A 96 7.63 -23.32 2.43
C ARG A 96 7.40 -22.40 3.63
N ALA A 97 8.01 -22.67 4.77
CA ALA A 97 7.89 -21.83 5.95
C ALA A 97 8.55 -20.45 5.76
N PHE A 98 9.65 -20.37 5.01
CA PHE A 98 10.28 -19.12 4.60
C PHE A 98 9.45 -18.37 3.53
N ALA A 99 8.82 -19.09 2.59
CA ALA A 99 7.96 -18.49 1.56
C ALA A 99 6.65 -17.90 2.11
N ILE A 100 5.98 -18.60 3.05
CA ILE A 100 4.64 -18.24 3.55
C ILE A 100 4.67 -17.12 4.62
N ARG A 101 5.76 -16.97 5.38
CA ARG A 101 5.79 -16.08 6.57
C ARG A 101 6.56 -14.77 6.40
N LEU A 102 6.97 -14.44 5.18
CA LEU A 102 7.61 -13.16 4.87
C LEU A 102 6.92 -12.38 3.72
N PRO A 103 5.61 -12.06 3.76
CA PRO A 103 5.07 -11.01 2.90
C PRO A 103 5.56 -9.63 3.40
N GLY A 104 6.12 -8.80 2.51
CA GLY A 104 6.40 -7.38 2.79
C GLY A 104 7.77 -7.02 3.39
N SER A 105 8.74 -7.94 3.43
CA SER A 105 10.11 -7.63 3.91
C SER A 105 11.14 -7.80 2.79
N THR A 106 12.13 -6.90 2.69
CA THR A 106 13.27 -6.95 1.75
C THR A 106 13.96 -8.33 1.64
N PRO A 107 14.06 -9.15 2.72
CA PRO A 107 14.60 -10.51 2.63
C PRO A 107 13.75 -11.50 1.81
N ALA A 108 12.46 -11.25 1.62
CA ALA A 108 11.56 -12.14 0.88
C ALA A 108 11.59 -11.90 -0.62
N SER A 109 11.66 -10.64 -1.04
CA SER A 109 11.96 -10.28 -2.42
C SER A 109 13.34 -10.81 -2.79
N GLN A 110 14.36 -10.58 -1.94
CA GLN A 110 15.70 -11.16 -2.12
C GLN A 110 15.68 -12.70 -2.16
N PHE A 111 14.88 -13.39 -1.34
CA PHE A 111 14.81 -14.87 -1.39
C PHE A 111 14.10 -15.39 -2.65
N ARG A 112 13.04 -14.72 -3.12
CA ARG A 112 12.34 -15.08 -4.38
C ARG A 112 13.18 -14.73 -5.61
N GLU A 113 13.83 -13.58 -5.59
CA GLU A 113 14.78 -13.13 -6.61
C GLU A 113 16.00 -14.05 -6.63
N ASN A 114 16.57 -14.43 -5.48
CA ASN A 114 17.63 -15.44 -5.40
C ASN A 114 17.15 -16.83 -5.85
N GLN A 115 15.88 -17.19 -5.67
CA GLN A 115 15.31 -18.44 -6.19
C GLN A 115 15.11 -18.40 -7.71
N ALA A 116 14.64 -17.27 -8.24
CA ALA A 116 14.49 -17.03 -9.68
C ALA A 116 15.86 -16.95 -10.36
N SER A 117 16.79 -16.18 -9.81
CA SER A 117 18.19 -16.08 -10.22
C SER A 117 18.93 -17.40 -10.07
N SER A 118 18.76 -18.16 -8.98
CA SER A 118 19.35 -19.51 -8.87
C SER A 118 18.72 -20.50 -9.85
N ARG A 119 17.44 -20.41 -10.18
CA ARG A 119 16.81 -21.24 -11.24
C ARG A 119 17.32 -20.84 -12.62
N HIS A 120 17.50 -19.54 -12.87
CA HIS A 120 18.02 -19.00 -14.12
C HIS A 120 19.51 -19.34 -14.29
N GLU A 121 20.34 -19.09 -13.27
CA GLU A 121 21.73 -19.53 -13.19
C GLU A 121 21.85 -21.04 -13.26
N GLN A 122 20.97 -21.85 -12.68
CA GLN A 122 21.02 -23.31 -12.83
C GLN A 122 20.56 -23.82 -14.20
N LEU A 123 19.70 -23.08 -14.90
CA LEU A 123 19.38 -23.36 -16.30
C LEU A 123 20.55 -22.97 -17.21
N LEU A 124 21.26 -21.89 -16.89
CA LEU A 124 22.46 -21.43 -17.58
C LEU A 124 23.67 -22.32 -17.28
N ASP A 125 23.95 -22.65 -16.02
CA ASP A 125 24.99 -23.57 -15.55
C ASP A 125 24.65 -25.01 -15.93
N GLY A 126 23.39 -25.43 -15.92
CA GLY A 126 23.00 -26.74 -16.44
C GLY A 126 23.33 -26.87 -17.94
N ASN A 127 23.04 -25.83 -18.72
CA ASN A 127 23.41 -25.79 -20.13
C ASN A 127 24.92 -25.60 -20.35
N GLN A 128 25.61 -24.77 -19.54
CA GLN A 128 27.05 -24.50 -19.66
C GLN A 128 27.92 -25.62 -19.09
N GLU A 129 27.50 -26.33 -18.04
CA GLU A 129 28.17 -27.49 -17.44
C GLU A 129 27.99 -28.71 -18.34
N ILE A 130 26.86 -28.84 -19.05
CA ILE A 130 26.66 -29.85 -20.11
C ILE A 130 27.51 -29.52 -21.35
N ILE A 131 27.52 -28.27 -21.83
CA ILE A 131 28.39 -27.83 -22.94
C ILE A 131 29.87 -27.99 -22.55
N ALA A 132 30.27 -27.60 -21.35
CA ALA A 132 31.64 -27.72 -20.84
C ALA A 132 32.04 -29.17 -20.54
N THR A 133 31.09 -30.07 -20.25
CA THR A 133 31.33 -31.52 -20.11
C THR A 133 31.47 -32.16 -21.49
N ILE A 134 30.68 -31.75 -22.49
CA ILE A 134 30.83 -32.16 -23.90
C ILE A 134 32.19 -31.68 -24.46
N GLU A 135 32.62 -30.47 -24.10
CA GLU A 135 33.93 -29.92 -24.49
C GLU A 135 35.11 -30.55 -23.73
N ARG A 136 34.97 -30.88 -22.43
CA ARG A 136 36.00 -31.61 -21.65
C ARG A 136 36.15 -33.06 -22.08
N VAL A 137 35.04 -33.76 -22.36
CA VAL A 137 35.04 -35.15 -22.87
C VAL A 137 35.52 -35.21 -24.32
N GLY A 138 35.40 -34.10 -25.07
CA GLY A 138 35.93 -33.95 -26.43
C GLY A 138 37.45 -34.15 -26.58
N LYS A 139 38.23 -34.21 -25.47
CA LYS A 139 39.70 -34.37 -25.51
C LYS A 139 40.26 -35.66 -24.89
N GLY A 140 39.44 -36.59 -24.42
CA GLY A 140 39.95 -37.92 -24.06
C GLY A 140 38.97 -38.80 -23.31
N ILE A 141 38.43 -39.81 -24.01
CA ILE A 141 38.06 -41.18 -23.58
C ILE A 141 37.33 -41.86 -24.76
N ASP A 142 37.42 -43.19 -24.81
CA ASP A 142 36.89 -44.17 -25.78
C ASP A 142 35.64 -43.76 -26.60
N THR A 143 35.70 -43.98 -27.90
CA THR A 143 34.66 -43.63 -28.89
C THR A 143 33.28 -44.26 -28.63
N GLY A 144 33.20 -45.38 -27.90
CA GLY A 144 31.92 -46.04 -27.58
C GLY A 144 31.09 -45.34 -26.50
N ALA A 145 31.71 -44.87 -25.41
CA ALA A 145 31.00 -44.17 -24.32
C ALA A 145 30.55 -42.75 -24.71
N ARG A 146 31.25 -42.16 -25.69
CA ARG A 146 30.91 -40.87 -26.32
C ARG A 146 29.64 -40.97 -27.16
N ASP A 147 29.46 -42.05 -27.91
CA ASP A 147 28.24 -42.25 -28.71
C ASP A 147 27.01 -42.51 -27.84
N ASP A 148 27.16 -43.18 -26.69
CA ASP A 148 26.07 -43.41 -25.72
C ASP A 148 25.58 -42.11 -25.07
N THR A 149 26.50 -41.29 -24.56
CA THR A 149 26.16 -40.03 -23.89
C THR A 149 25.59 -39.01 -24.86
N VAL A 150 26.13 -38.93 -26.08
CA VAL A 150 25.60 -38.06 -27.14
C VAL A 150 24.23 -38.55 -27.64
N PHE A 151 24.03 -39.87 -27.74
CA PHE A 151 22.73 -40.44 -28.11
C PHE A 151 21.67 -40.09 -27.05
N GLU A 152 21.91 -40.35 -25.77
CA GLU A 152 20.95 -40.03 -24.71
C GLU A 152 20.66 -38.53 -24.61
N TYR A 153 21.66 -37.67 -24.79
CA TYR A 153 21.46 -36.21 -24.84
C TYR A 153 20.51 -35.82 -25.98
N ARG A 154 20.75 -36.32 -27.20
CA ARG A 154 19.89 -36.05 -28.37
C ARG A 154 18.45 -36.52 -28.18
N LEU A 155 18.25 -37.59 -27.41
CA LEU A 155 16.91 -38.07 -27.07
C LEU A 155 16.15 -37.15 -26.11
N THR A 156 16.82 -36.27 -25.35
CA THR A 156 16.15 -35.31 -24.44
C THR A 156 15.45 -34.16 -25.17
N GLU A 157 15.83 -33.91 -26.42
CA GLU A 157 15.21 -32.92 -27.32
C GLU A 157 14.03 -33.52 -28.11
N MET A 158 13.71 -34.80 -27.90
CA MET A 158 12.61 -35.51 -28.55
C MET A 158 11.49 -35.83 -27.56
N HIS A 159 10.28 -36.07 -28.09
CA HIS A 159 9.15 -36.52 -27.27
C HIS A 159 9.50 -37.82 -26.50
N PRO A 160 9.20 -37.92 -25.18
CA PRO A 160 9.64 -39.05 -24.35
C PRO A 160 9.22 -40.45 -24.84
N SER A 161 8.06 -40.56 -25.49
CA SER A 161 7.63 -41.83 -26.12
C SER A 161 8.56 -42.25 -27.25
N ARG A 162 8.90 -41.33 -28.17
CA ARG A 162 9.82 -41.56 -29.28
C ARG A 162 11.23 -41.83 -28.79
N ALA A 163 11.67 -41.08 -27.78
CA ALA A 163 12.97 -41.28 -27.17
C ALA A 163 13.12 -42.72 -26.65
N ARG A 164 12.08 -43.27 -26.00
CA ARG A 164 12.09 -44.65 -25.52
C ARG A 164 12.10 -45.67 -26.66
N GLU A 165 11.25 -45.48 -27.66
CA GLU A 165 11.22 -46.38 -28.83
C GLU A 165 12.55 -46.38 -29.59
N LEU A 166 13.23 -45.23 -29.70
CA LEU A 166 14.56 -45.13 -30.29
C LEU A 166 15.64 -45.81 -29.44
N ARG A 167 15.51 -45.84 -28.09
CA ARG A 167 16.39 -46.65 -27.22
C ARG A 167 16.20 -48.14 -27.47
N GLU A 168 14.95 -48.60 -27.46
CA GLU A 168 14.60 -50.01 -27.72
C GLU A 168 15.06 -50.44 -29.12
N LEU A 169 14.86 -49.59 -30.13
CA LEU A 169 15.33 -49.85 -31.49
C LEU A 169 16.85 -49.83 -31.62
N ARG A 170 17.57 -49.08 -30.78
CA ARG A 170 19.03 -49.10 -30.77
C ARG A 170 19.59 -50.42 -30.24
N GLU A 171 18.93 -51.06 -29.28
CA GLU A 171 19.31 -52.38 -28.78
C GLU A 171 19.23 -53.46 -29.86
N VAL A 172 18.26 -53.33 -30.77
CA VAL A 172 18.03 -54.27 -31.88
C VAL A 172 18.80 -53.86 -33.15
N TRP A 173 18.99 -52.56 -33.37
CA TRP A 173 19.62 -51.97 -34.55
C TRP A 173 20.50 -50.77 -34.15
N PRO A 174 21.81 -50.99 -33.88
CA PRO A 174 22.71 -49.95 -33.37
C PRO A 174 22.84 -48.70 -34.27
N ALA A 175 22.65 -48.84 -35.59
CA ALA A 175 22.67 -47.72 -36.54
C ALA A 175 21.50 -46.73 -36.34
N THR A 176 20.55 -47.02 -35.46
CA THR A 176 19.57 -46.04 -34.95
C THR A 176 20.26 -44.80 -34.36
N ALA A 177 21.45 -44.94 -33.76
CA ALA A 177 22.20 -43.80 -33.23
C ALA A 177 22.68 -42.83 -34.32
N GLU A 178 23.01 -43.34 -35.52
CA GLU A 178 23.38 -42.51 -36.68
C GLU A 178 22.18 -41.73 -37.21
N VAL A 179 21.00 -42.37 -37.26
CA VAL A 179 19.75 -41.76 -37.69
C VAL A 179 19.31 -40.65 -36.73
N VAL A 180 19.33 -40.92 -35.42
CA VAL A 180 19.06 -39.92 -34.37
C VAL A 180 20.09 -38.79 -34.43
N GLY A 181 21.35 -39.12 -34.69
CA GLY A 181 22.40 -38.13 -34.88
C GLY A 181 22.12 -37.18 -36.02
N ALA A 182 21.78 -37.70 -37.20
CA ALA A 182 21.45 -36.88 -38.37
C ALA A 182 20.21 -36.00 -38.13
N LEU A 183 19.18 -36.53 -37.48
CA LEU A 183 17.96 -35.77 -37.14
C LEU A 183 18.22 -34.65 -36.13
N ALA A 184 19.04 -34.90 -35.11
CA ALA A 184 19.36 -33.91 -34.08
C ALA A 184 20.29 -32.79 -34.60
N THR A 185 21.24 -33.11 -35.50
CA THR A 185 22.22 -32.13 -36.00
C THR A 185 21.77 -31.35 -37.24
N SER A 186 20.66 -31.73 -37.88
CA SER A 186 20.19 -31.03 -39.08
C SER A 186 19.56 -29.69 -38.72
N ALA A 187 20.06 -28.60 -39.33
CA ALA A 187 19.45 -27.28 -39.23
C ALA A 187 18.08 -27.21 -39.94
N ASP A 188 17.85 -28.08 -40.93
CA ASP A 188 16.59 -28.22 -41.65
C ASP A 188 16.17 -29.70 -41.64
N ARG A 189 15.32 -30.07 -40.67
CA ARG A 189 14.83 -31.44 -40.50
C ARG A 189 13.87 -31.85 -41.62
N VAL A 190 13.10 -30.90 -42.16
CA VAL A 190 12.12 -31.12 -43.23
C VAL A 190 12.84 -31.53 -44.51
N ALA A 191 13.85 -30.76 -44.92
CA ALA A 191 14.64 -31.07 -46.10
C ALA A 191 15.36 -32.43 -45.98
N LEU A 192 15.84 -32.77 -44.78
CA LEU A 192 16.47 -34.07 -44.50
C LEU A 192 15.46 -35.22 -44.67
N LEU A 193 14.29 -35.14 -44.05
CA LEU A 193 13.26 -36.18 -44.12
C LEU A 193 12.71 -36.32 -45.55
N ARG A 194 12.52 -35.22 -46.28
CA ARG A 194 12.13 -35.24 -47.70
C ARG A 194 13.15 -35.95 -48.58
N ARG A 195 14.43 -35.69 -48.35
CA ARG A 195 15.53 -36.41 -49.02
C ARG A 195 15.51 -37.89 -48.67
N TRP A 196 15.29 -38.26 -47.41
CA TRP A 196 15.24 -39.65 -46.96
C TRP A 196 14.04 -40.43 -47.50
N ALA A 197 12.86 -39.80 -47.60
CA ALA A 197 11.68 -40.41 -48.20
C ALA A 197 11.89 -40.74 -49.68
N SER A 198 12.64 -39.89 -50.40
CA SER A 198 12.92 -40.07 -51.84
C SER A 198 14.14 -40.96 -52.12
N ASN A 199 15.17 -40.88 -51.27
CA ASN A 199 16.42 -41.63 -51.41
C ASN A 199 17.03 -41.91 -50.02
N PRO A 200 16.61 -42.99 -49.35
CA PRO A 200 17.04 -43.28 -47.98
C PRO A 200 18.53 -43.62 -47.93
N PRO A 201 19.30 -43.08 -46.97
CA PRO A 201 20.69 -43.45 -46.80
C PRO A 201 20.82 -44.95 -46.48
N PRO A 202 21.96 -45.59 -46.75
CA PRO A 202 22.13 -47.03 -46.55
C PRO A 202 21.78 -47.52 -45.13
N SER A 203 22.07 -46.72 -44.11
CA SER A 203 21.73 -46.99 -42.70
C SER A 203 20.22 -47.01 -42.43
N LEU A 204 19.44 -46.25 -43.20
CA LEU A 204 17.97 -46.22 -43.12
C LEU A 204 17.30 -47.24 -44.06
N ALA A 205 17.85 -47.44 -45.27
CA ALA A 205 17.31 -48.36 -46.27
C ALA A 205 17.29 -49.84 -45.79
N HIS A 206 18.23 -50.20 -44.93
CA HIS A 206 18.33 -51.53 -44.28
C HIS A 206 17.72 -51.56 -42.87
N GLY A 207 17.17 -50.45 -42.39
CA GLY A 207 16.57 -50.37 -41.05
C GLY A 207 15.28 -51.19 -40.92
N PRO A 208 14.89 -51.54 -39.68
CA PRO A 208 13.63 -52.22 -39.40
C PRO A 208 12.42 -51.32 -39.73
N GLY A 209 11.26 -51.92 -40.03
CA GLY A 209 10.04 -51.18 -40.37
C GLY A 209 9.57 -50.28 -39.23
N GLU A 210 9.81 -50.68 -37.99
CA GLU A 210 9.47 -49.95 -36.77
C GLU A 210 10.23 -48.61 -36.69
N LEU A 211 11.48 -48.55 -37.15
CA LEU A 211 12.26 -47.32 -37.21
C LEU A 211 11.67 -46.33 -38.22
N LEU A 212 11.22 -46.82 -39.38
CA LEU A 212 10.52 -46.02 -40.38
C LEU A 212 9.18 -45.51 -39.84
N GLY A 213 8.51 -46.32 -39.03
CA GLY A 213 7.33 -45.92 -38.30
C GLY A 213 7.57 -44.78 -37.31
N VAL A 214 8.64 -44.85 -36.50
CA VAL A 214 9.02 -43.75 -35.59
C VAL A 214 9.36 -42.48 -36.38
N ILE A 215 10.05 -42.61 -37.51
CA ILE A 215 10.37 -41.48 -38.39
C ILE A 215 9.10 -40.88 -39.00
N SER A 216 8.10 -41.69 -39.32
CA SER A 216 6.79 -41.20 -39.73
C SER A 216 6.13 -40.38 -38.63
N ASP A 217 6.14 -40.84 -37.38
CA ASP A 217 5.60 -40.07 -36.25
C ASP A 217 6.42 -38.79 -36.00
N ILE A 218 7.73 -38.76 -36.29
CA ILE A 218 8.54 -37.53 -36.25
C ILE A 218 8.16 -36.60 -37.40
N ALA A 219 7.92 -37.12 -38.60
CA ALA A 219 7.49 -36.35 -39.76
C ALA A 219 6.09 -35.73 -39.55
N ALA A 220 5.19 -36.46 -38.90
CA ALA A 220 3.84 -36.01 -38.58
C ALA A 220 3.82 -34.84 -37.56
N ASP A 221 4.92 -34.60 -36.86
CA ASP A 221 5.07 -33.53 -35.88
C ASP A 221 5.66 -32.23 -36.46
N LEU A 222 6.02 -32.25 -37.74
CA LEU A 222 6.57 -31.09 -38.45
C LEU A 222 5.48 -30.05 -38.79
N PRO A 223 5.86 -28.78 -39.00
CA PRO A 223 4.92 -27.67 -38.98
C PRO A 223 4.06 -27.47 -40.24
N GLU A 224 4.44 -27.99 -41.40
CA GLU A 224 3.75 -27.68 -42.65
C GLU A 224 2.83 -28.82 -43.11
N VAL A 225 1.64 -28.47 -43.63
CA VAL A 225 0.69 -29.44 -44.21
C VAL A 225 1.32 -30.23 -45.37
N ALA A 226 2.28 -29.65 -46.09
CA ALA A 226 3.05 -30.32 -47.14
C ALA A 226 3.94 -31.48 -46.62
N ASP A 227 4.14 -31.58 -45.30
CA ASP A 227 4.95 -32.63 -44.67
C ASP A 227 4.11 -33.83 -44.17
N GLN A 228 2.78 -33.73 -44.23
CA GLN A 228 1.88 -34.88 -44.00
C GLN A 228 2.10 -35.98 -45.05
N GLU A 229 2.42 -35.59 -46.28
CA GLU A 229 2.87 -36.50 -47.35
C GLU A 229 4.17 -37.23 -47.00
N LEU A 230 5.07 -36.62 -46.22
CA LEU A 230 6.29 -37.29 -45.74
C LEU A 230 5.95 -38.34 -44.68
N ALA A 231 5.05 -38.02 -43.75
CA ALA A 231 4.57 -38.98 -42.76
C ALA A 231 3.91 -40.19 -43.45
N ILE A 232 3.03 -39.94 -44.44
CA ILE A 232 2.40 -40.98 -45.27
C ILE A 232 3.45 -41.86 -45.94
N ALA A 233 4.42 -41.26 -46.64
CA ALA A 233 5.48 -41.99 -47.33
C ALA A 233 6.28 -42.90 -46.37
N PHE A 234 6.60 -42.42 -45.16
CA PHE A 234 7.31 -43.25 -44.17
C PHE A 234 6.45 -44.36 -43.56
N VAL A 235 5.14 -44.15 -43.33
CA VAL A 235 4.25 -45.26 -42.90
C VAL A 235 4.13 -46.31 -43.99
N GLU A 236 4.00 -45.91 -45.26
CA GLU A 236 3.92 -46.83 -46.39
C GLU A 236 5.22 -47.66 -46.53
N LEU A 237 6.38 -47.02 -46.37
CA LEU A 237 7.67 -47.70 -46.34
C LEU A 237 7.79 -48.66 -45.14
N ALA A 238 7.29 -48.26 -43.96
CA ALA A 238 7.26 -49.11 -42.77
C ALA A 238 6.38 -50.35 -42.99
N LEU A 239 5.18 -50.18 -43.56
CA LEU A 239 4.27 -51.27 -43.91
C LEU A 239 4.85 -52.20 -44.98
N ALA A 240 5.55 -51.66 -45.99
CA ALA A 240 6.27 -52.46 -46.99
C ALA A 240 7.41 -53.29 -46.38
N LYS A 241 8.00 -52.81 -45.28
CA LYS A 241 9.02 -53.50 -44.47
C LYS A 241 8.42 -54.39 -43.36
N ARG A 242 7.09 -54.59 -43.37
CA ARG A 242 6.34 -55.43 -42.41
C ARG A 242 6.44 -54.95 -40.96
N ALA A 243 6.32 -53.64 -40.72
CA ALA A 243 6.23 -53.09 -39.37
C ALA A 243 5.00 -53.65 -38.63
N GLU A 244 5.20 -54.12 -37.39
CA GLU A 244 4.15 -54.67 -36.54
C GLU A 244 3.81 -53.72 -35.36
N PRO A 245 2.58 -53.79 -34.80
CA PRO A 245 1.41 -54.49 -35.32
C PRO A 245 0.83 -53.81 -36.56
N ARG A 246 0.58 -54.58 -37.63
CA ARG A 246 0.07 -54.04 -38.91
C ARG A 246 -1.23 -53.22 -38.77
N GLY A 247 -2.14 -53.67 -37.90
CA GLY A 247 -3.42 -52.99 -37.64
C GLY A 247 -3.25 -51.56 -37.12
N TYR A 248 -2.31 -51.35 -36.19
CA TYR A 248 -1.99 -50.01 -35.67
C TYR A 248 -1.52 -49.07 -36.78
N TRP A 249 -0.57 -49.51 -37.61
CA TRP A 249 -0.01 -48.67 -38.69
C TRP A 249 -1.01 -48.36 -39.80
N LEU A 250 -1.92 -49.28 -40.11
CA LEU A 250 -3.01 -49.02 -41.05
C LEU A 250 -4.00 -47.98 -40.53
N ILE A 251 -4.32 -47.97 -39.23
CA ILE A 251 -5.14 -46.91 -38.61
C ILE A 251 -4.41 -45.57 -38.64
N ARG A 252 -3.11 -45.54 -38.35
CA ARG A 252 -2.31 -44.31 -38.46
C ARG A 252 -2.30 -43.78 -39.89
N LEU A 253 -2.14 -44.65 -40.89
CA LEU A 253 -2.18 -44.28 -42.30
C LEU A 253 -3.58 -43.78 -42.72
N LEU A 254 -4.65 -44.41 -42.23
CA LEU A 254 -6.02 -43.98 -42.45
C LEU A 254 -6.23 -42.54 -41.95
N GLY A 255 -5.78 -42.24 -40.72
CA GLY A 255 -5.84 -40.91 -40.13
C GLY A 255 -5.01 -39.89 -40.89
N LEU A 256 -3.79 -40.24 -41.31
CA LEU A 256 -2.92 -39.37 -42.10
C LEU A 256 -3.51 -39.06 -43.50
N ARG A 257 -4.31 -39.96 -44.08
CA ARG A 257 -5.00 -39.73 -45.36
C ARG A 257 -6.34 -39.00 -45.21
N GLY A 258 -6.77 -38.70 -43.98
CA GLY A 258 -8.04 -38.03 -43.71
C GLY A 258 -9.28 -38.84 -44.12
N ILE A 259 -9.18 -40.18 -44.17
CA ILE A 259 -10.32 -41.03 -44.51
C ILE A 259 -11.20 -41.18 -43.26
N SER A 260 -12.28 -40.41 -43.20
CA SER A 260 -13.20 -40.37 -42.05
C SER A 260 -14.52 -41.13 -42.27
N GLU A 261 -14.93 -41.35 -43.52
CA GLU A 261 -16.15 -42.08 -43.83
C GLU A 261 -16.03 -43.58 -43.52
N VAL A 262 -17.01 -44.12 -42.79
CA VAL A 262 -17.01 -45.51 -42.28
C VAL A 262 -16.89 -46.54 -43.41
N GLY A 263 -17.57 -46.34 -44.54
CA GLY A 263 -17.54 -47.27 -45.69
C GLY A 263 -16.14 -47.39 -46.33
N PRO A 264 -15.56 -46.27 -46.80
CA PRO A 264 -14.18 -46.22 -47.29
C PRO A 264 -13.14 -46.68 -46.25
N ALA A 265 -13.31 -46.33 -44.97
CA ALA A 265 -12.42 -46.77 -43.89
C ALA A 265 -12.48 -48.29 -43.68
N ALA A 266 -13.69 -48.88 -43.68
CA ALA A 266 -13.87 -50.32 -43.54
C ALA A 266 -13.26 -51.10 -44.71
N ALA A 267 -13.38 -50.58 -45.94
CA ALA A 267 -12.73 -51.17 -47.11
C ALA A 267 -11.20 -51.10 -47.02
N PHE A 268 -10.66 -49.99 -46.50
CA PHE A 268 -9.22 -49.80 -46.31
C PHE A 268 -8.62 -50.72 -45.24
N LEU A 269 -9.38 -51.02 -44.18
CA LEU A 269 -8.93 -51.83 -43.03
C LEU A 269 -9.37 -53.30 -43.11
N ALA A 270 -9.93 -53.76 -44.23
CA ALA A 270 -10.54 -55.09 -44.35
C ALA A 270 -9.60 -56.26 -43.96
N GLU A 271 -8.30 -56.13 -44.24
CA GLU A 271 -7.27 -57.14 -43.93
C GLU A 271 -6.99 -57.32 -42.43
N VAL A 272 -7.42 -56.37 -41.58
CA VAL A 272 -7.14 -56.30 -40.13
C VAL A 272 -8.42 -56.01 -39.32
N SER A 273 -9.58 -56.39 -39.86
CA SER A 273 -10.91 -56.07 -39.31
C SER A 273 -11.19 -56.60 -37.91
N ASP A 274 -10.46 -57.61 -37.45
CA ASP A 274 -10.57 -58.24 -36.12
C ASP A 274 -9.68 -57.56 -35.06
N TYR A 275 -8.81 -56.63 -35.46
CA TYR A 275 -7.91 -55.95 -34.54
C TYR A 275 -8.67 -54.93 -33.67
N PRO A 276 -8.52 -54.91 -32.33
CA PRO A 276 -9.35 -54.11 -31.44
C PRO A 276 -9.40 -52.60 -31.74
N LEU A 277 -8.29 -51.98 -32.15
CA LEU A 277 -8.30 -50.57 -32.56
C LEU A 277 -9.10 -50.36 -33.86
N VAL A 278 -9.13 -51.33 -34.78
CA VAL A 278 -9.90 -51.24 -36.03
C VAL A 278 -11.38 -51.34 -35.72
N ILE A 279 -11.77 -52.30 -34.88
CA ILE A 279 -13.16 -52.46 -34.41
C ILE A 279 -13.63 -51.17 -33.74
N ALA A 280 -12.82 -50.61 -32.84
CA ALA A 280 -13.15 -49.37 -32.17
C ALA A 280 -13.23 -48.19 -33.15
N THR A 281 -12.24 -48.00 -34.04
CA THR A 281 -12.23 -46.90 -35.02
C THR A 281 -13.45 -46.94 -35.95
N LEU A 282 -13.83 -48.13 -36.45
CA LEU A 282 -14.99 -48.29 -37.32
C LEU A 282 -16.33 -48.24 -36.56
N HIS A 283 -16.32 -48.57 -35.26
CA HIS A 283 -17.46 -48.57 -34.33
C HIS A 283 -18.81 -49.00 -34.97
N PRO A 284 -18.88 -50.17 -35.65
CA PRO A 284 -20.08 -50.57 -36.41
C PRO A 284 -21.33 -50.69 -35.54
N ASP A 285 -21.16 -50.95 -34.24
CA ASP A 285 -22.23 -51.10 -33.24
C ASP A 285 -22.40 -49.85 -32.34
N GLY A 286 -21.72 -48.75 -32.66
CA GLY A 286 -21.78 -47.47 -31.92
C GLY A 286 -20.67 -47.23 -30.88
N ALA A 287 -20.60 -46.01 -30.36
CA ALA A 287 -19.52 -45.53 -29.49
C ALA A 287 -19.42 -46.27 -28.15
N GLU A 288 -20.53 -46.68 -27.54
CA GLU A 288 -20.54 -47.45 -26.28
C GLU A 288 -19.89 -48.83 -26.45
N GLN A 289 -20.15 -49.52 -27.56
CA GLN A 289 -19.52 -50.81 -27.83
C GLN A 289 -18.03 -50.66 -28.14
N ALA A 290 -17.63 -49.54 -28.75
CA ALA A 290 -16.22 -49.19 -28.94
C ALA A 290 -15.50 -48.94 -27.60
N ILE A 291 -16.15 -48.26 -26.64
CA ILE A 291 -15.64 -48.10 -25.27
C ILE A 291 -15.39 -49.47 -24.62
N VAL A 292 -16.40 -50.35 -24.62
CA VAL A 292 -16.28 -51.70 -24.03
C VAL A 292 -15.14 -52.50 -24.67
N THR A 293 -15.00 -52.41 -25.99
CA THR A 293 -13.93 -53.09 -26.74
C THR A 293 -12.55 -52.58 -26.35
N LEU A 294 -12.39 -51.27 -26.19
CA LEU A 294 -11.12 -50.65 -25.80
C LEU A 294 -10.81 -50.83 -24.30
N GLU A 295 -11.80 -50.80 -23.41
CA GLU A 295 -11.60 -51.05 -21.98
C GLU A 295 -11.18 -52.50 -21.70
N GLY A 296 -11.74 -53.47 -22.45
CA GLY A 296 -11.43 -54.89 -22.32
C GLY A 296 -10.15 -55.35 -23.02
N TRP A 297 -9.46 -54.46 -23.75
CA TRP A 297 -8.25 -54.78 -24.48
C TRP A 297 -7.00 -54.25 -23.76
N GLU A 298 -6.02 -55.13 -23.52
CA GLU A 298 -4.69 -54.80 -23.00
C GLU A 298 -3.67 -54.78 -24.15
N PRO A 299 -3.21 -53.61 -24.60
CA PRO A 299 -2.30 -53.52 -25.72
C PRO A 299 -0.89 -54.01 -25.36
N PRO A 300 -0.24 -54.78 -26.24
CA PRO A 300 1.09 -55.32 -25.97
C PRO A 300 2.20 -54.26 -26.05
N SER A 301 1.99 -53.17 -26.81
CA SER A 301 2.96 -52.06 -26.88
C SER A 301 2.45 -50.78 -26.22
N ARG A 302 3.40 -49.99 -25.70
CA ARG A 302 3.13 -48.68 -25.10
C ARG A 302 2.48 -47.69 -26.07
N ARG A 303 2.81 -47.79 -27.36
CA ARG A 303 2.27 -46.91 -28.41
C ARG A 303 0.79 -47.20 -28.66
N GLU A 304 0.44 -48.49 -28.77
CA GLU A 304 -0.95 -48.91 -28.85
C GLU A 304 -1.74 -48.50 -27.60
N GLU A 305 -1.14 -48.58 -26.41
CA GLU A 305 -1.77 -48.14 -25.16
C GLU A 305 -2.07 -46.63 -25.13
N ILE A 306 -1.13 -45.78 -25.57
CA ILE A 306 -1.37 -44.34 -25.71
C ILE A 306 -2.52 -44.08 -26.69
N HIS A 307 -2.52 -44.77 -27.85
CA HIS A 307 -3.55 -44.59 -28.87
C HIS A 307 -4.93 -45.07 -28.39
N ARG A 308 -4.98 -46.21 -27.69
CA ARG A 308 -6.18 -46.75 -27.03
C ARG A 308 -6.77 -45.72 -26.06
N ARG A 309 -5.94 -45.14 -25.18
CA ARG A 309 -6.39 -44.15 -24.20
C ARG A 309 -6.86 -42.86 -24.86
N ILE A 310 -6.15 -42.36 -25.88
CA ILE A 310 -6.59 -41.18 -26.65
C ILE A 310 -7.97 -41.42 -27.28
N LEU A 311 -8.17 -42.58 -27.91
CA LEU A 311 -9.44 -42.95 -28.52
C LEU A 311 -10.56 -43.11 -27.48
N LEU A 312 -10.27 -43.72 -26.33
CA LEU A 312 -11.20 -43.78 -25.18
C LEU A 312 -11.59 -42.38 -24.67
N ILE A 313 -10.64 -41.46 -24.55
CA ILE A 313 -10.91 -40.08 -24.13
C ILE A 313 -11.90 -39.41 -25.09
N HIS A 314 -11.70 -39.56 -26.41
CA HIS A 314 -12.63 -39.04 -27.40
C HIS A 314 -14.04 -39.65 -27.28
N TYR A 315 -14.14 -40.97 -27.09
CA TYR A 315 -15.44 -41.60 -26.89
C TYR A 315 -16.12 -41.19 -25.59
N TYR A 316 -15.37 -41.01 -24.50
CA TYR A 316 -15.91 -40.48 -23.26
C TYR A 316 -16.43 -39.04 -23.42
N GLN A 317 -15.73 -38.20 -24.17
CA GLN A 317 -16.23 -36.86 -24.51
C GLN A 317 -17.52 -36.94 -25.34
N ALA A 318 -17.52 -37.76 -26.39
CA ALA A 318 -18.67 -37.91 -27.30
C ALA A 318 -19.92 -38.51 -26.63
N THR A 319 -19.74 -39.37 -25.61
CA THR A 319 -20.84 -40.00 -24.84
C THR A 319 -21.24 -39.21 -23.60
N GLY A 320 -20.61 -38.06 -23.34
CA GLY A 320 -20.91 -37.21 -22.18
C GLY A 320 -20.30 -37.68 -20.85
N ARG A 321 -19.43 -38.69 -20.85
CA ARG A 321 -18.65 -39.17 -19.68
C ARG A 321 -17.44 -38.28 -19.41
N ILE A 322 -17.68 -36.98 -19.22
CA ILE A 322 -16.62 -35.95 -19.16
C ILE A 322 -15.63 -36.17 -17.99
N ASP A 323 -16.09 -36.63 -16.84
CA ASP A 323 -15.21 -36.90 -15.68
C ASP A 323 -14.23 -38.06 -15.95
N ASP A 324 -14.70 -39.10 -16.64
CA ASP A 324 -13.85 -40.21 -17.07
C ASP A 324 -12.84 -39.74 -18.13
N ALA A 325 -13.27 -38.88 -19.06
CA ALA A 325 -12.38 -38.25 -20.03
C ALA A 325 -11.27 -37.43 -19.36
N ILE A 326 -11.60 -36.56 -18.39
CA ILE A 326 -10.61 -35.74 -17.66
C ILE A 326 -9.62 -36.62 -16.90
N THR A 327 -10.13 -37.62 -16.18
CA THR A 327 -9.31 -38.52 -15.36
C THR A 327 -8.35 -39.32 -16.24
N MET A 328 -8.86 -39.94 -17.30
CA MET A 328 -8.06 -40.69 -18.26
C MET A 328 -7.04 -39.79 -18.97
N ALA A 329 -7.44 -38.58 -19.40
CA ALA A 329 -6.58 -37.65 -20.12
C ALA A 329 -5.44 -37.11 -19.25
N LYS A 330 -5.72 -36.69 -18.00
CA LYS A 330 -4.68 -36.25 -17.06
C LYS A 330 -3.71 -37.38 -16.73
N ASN A 331 -4.22 -38.58 -16.43
CA ASN A 331 -3.37 -39.74 -16.15
C ASN A 331 -2.49 -40.09 -17.36
N THR A 332 -3.05 -40.06 -18.57
CA THR A 332 -2.31 -40.33 -19.81
C THR A 332 -1.26 -39.24 -20.09
N ALA A 333 -1.59 -37.97 -19.85
CA ALA A 333 -0.67 -36.86 -19.99
C ALA A 333 0.52 -36.99 -19.03
N THR A 334 0.29 -37.38 -17.77
CA THR A 334 1.36 -37.55 -16.77
C THR A 334 2.18 -38.83 -16.98
N GLU A 335 1.53 -39.96 -17.26
CA GLU A 335 2.21 -41.26 -17.39
C GLU A 335 3.04 -41.36 -18.68
N PHE A 336 2.59 -40.71 -19.77
CA PHE A 336 3.21 -40.80 -21.09
C PHE A 336 3.85 -39.50 -21.58
N ASP A 337 3.80 -38.42 -20.79
CA ASP A 337 4.17 -37.06 -21.23
C ASP A 337 3.44 -36.62 -22.52
N SER A 338 2.24 -37.16 -22.75
CA SER A 338 1.48 -36.96 -23.99
C SER A 338 0.85 -35.56 -24.02
N THR A 339 1.41 -34.69 -24.87
CA THR A 339 0.85 -33.33 -25.08
C THR A 339 -0.54 -33.36 -25.72
N ALA A 340 -0.84 -34.37 -26.54
CA ALA A 340 -2.18 -34.57 -27.10
C ALA A 340 -3.21 -34.90 -26.01
N ALA A 341 -2.88 -35.82 -25.10
CA ALA A 341 -3.74 -36.12 -23.95
C ALA A 341 -3.90 -34.93 -23.01
N ALA A 342 -2.85 -34.11 -22.85
CA ALA A 342 -2.94 -32.88 -22.06
C ALA A 342 -3.90 -31.86 -22.67
N LEU A 343 -3.86 -31.65 -23.99
CA LEU A 343 -4.82 -30.78 -24.69
C LEU A 343 -6.25 -31.33 -24.62
N LEU A 344 -6.44 -32.64 -24.73
CA LEU A 344 -7.75 -33.27 -24.53
C LEU A 344 -8.26 -33.11 -23.10
N ALA A 345 -7.38 -33.18 -22.10
CA ALA A 345 -7.73 -32.90 -20.71
C ALA A 345 -8.16 -31.44 -20.53
N VAL A 346 -7.47 -30.49 -21.16
CA VAL A 346 -7.84 -29.07 -21.16
C VAL A 346 -9.21 -28.86 -21.80
N GLN A 347 -9.45 -29.45 -22.97
CA GLN A 347 -10.75 -29.39 -23.64
C GLN A 347 -11.87 -30.01 -22.79
N ALA A 348 -11.63 -31.15 -22.15
CA ALA A 348 -12.61 -31.78 -21.27
C ALA A 348 -12.89 -30.95 -20.01
N LEU A 349 -11.87 -30.31 -19.42
CA LEU A 349 -12.03 -29.37 -18.30
C LEU A 349 -12.85 -28.14 -18.71
N MET A 350 -12.59 -27.58 -19.89
CA MET A 350 -13.37 -26.47 -20.45
C MET A 350 -14.83 -26.90 -20.71
N ALA A 351 -15.04 -28.06 -21.33
CA ALA A 351 -16.37 -28.60 -21.58
C ALA A 351 -17.14 -28.84 -20.28
N ARG A 352 -16.50 -29.41 -19.24
CA ARG A 352 -17.13 -29.59 -17.93
C ARG A 352 -17.50 -28.27 -17.27
N HIS A 353 -16.62 -27.27 -17.38
CA HIS A 353 -16.89 -25.92 -16.90
C HIS A 353 -18.10 -25.29 -17.62
N MET A 354 -18.24 -25.51 -18.93
CA MET A 354 -19.34 -24.97 -19.73
C MET A 354 -20.67 -25.71 -19.55
N MET A 355 -20.64 -27.01 -19.25
CA MET A 355 -21.82 -27.88 -19.22
C MET A 355 -22.51 -28.03 -17.86
N ASN A 356 -21.83 -27.84 -16.71
CA ASN A 356 -22.30 -28.50 -15.48
C ASN A 356 -22.51 -27.64 -14.21
N ARG A 357 -23.37 -28.23 -13.35
CA ARG A 357 -24.35 -27.63 -12.44
C ARG A 357 -23.91 -27.49 -10.96
N SER A 358 -22.60 -27.49 -10.64
CA SER A 358 -22.17 -27.46 -9.23
C SER A 358 -20.88 -26.68 -8.94
N ALA A 359 -20.81 -26.16 -7.70
CA ALA A 359 -19.67 -25.43 -7.12
C ALA A 359 -18.37 -26.25 -6.98
N GLY A 360 -18.38 -27.57 -7.27
CA GLY A 360 -17.24 -28.46 -7.08
C GLY A 360 -16.11 -28.31 -8.12
N HIS A 361 -16.37 -27.62 -9.23
CA HIS A 361 -15.49 -27.59 -10.41
C HIS A 361 -14.85 -26.22 -10.68
N ARG A 362 -14.85 -25.33 -9.67
CA ARG A 362 -14.34 -23.94 -9.72
C ARG A 362 -12.87 -23.82 -10.13
N SER A 363 -12.06 -24.87 -9.97
CA SER A 363 -10.66 -24.89 -10.35
C SER A 363 -10.39 -25.45 -11.76
N ASP A 364 -11.42 -25.74 -12.55
CA ASP A 364 -11.22 -26.42 -13.84
C ASP A 364 -10.49 -25.55 -14.85
N LEU A 365 -10.90 -24.29 -15.00
CA LEU A 365 -10.23 -23.35 -15.91
C LEU A 365 -8.82 -23.00 -15.42
N SER A 366 -8.59 -22.83 -14.12
CA SER A 366 -7.24 -22.59 -13.59
C SER A 366 -6.34 -23.82 -13.74
N SER A 367 -6.87 -25.02 -13.54
CA SER A 367 -6.16 -26.28 -13.82
C SER A 367 -5.87 -26.43 -15.31
N ALA A 368 -6.82 -26.05 -16.17
CA ALA A 368 -6.65 -26.04 -17.61
C ALA A 368 -5.54 -25.07 -18.03
N LEU A 369 -5.49 -23.88 -17.42
CA LEU A 369 -4.45 -22.88 -17.69
C LEU A 369 -3.06 -23.40 -17.33
N VAL A 370 -2.90 -23.98 -16.14
CA VAL A 370 -1.62 -24.57 -15.72
C VAL A 370 -1.19 -25.68 -16.68
N LEU A 371 -2.12 -26.56 -17.05
CA LEU A 371 -1.83 -27.69 -17.92
C LEU A 371 -1.49 -27.26 -19.36
N VAL A 372 -2.18 -26.26 -19.92
CA VAL A 372 -1.91 -25.79 -21.29
C VAL A 372 -0.61 -25.00 -21.38
N VAL A 373 -0.25 -24.21 -20.35
CA VAL A 373 1.03 -23.50 -20.27
C VAL A 373 2.19 -24.50 -20.25
N ASP A 374 2.12 -25.53 -19.40
CA ASP A 374 3.12 -26.62 -19.36
C ASP A 374 3.19 -27.36 -20.70
N THR A 375 2.04 -27.66 -21.29
CA THR A 375 1.94 -28.34 -22.59
C THR A 375 2.59 -27.53 -23.71
N ARG A 376 2.35 -26.21 -23.76
CA ARG A 376 2.97 -25.29 -24.71
C ARG A 376 4.48 -25.25 -24.53
N ALA A 377 4.96 -25.16 -23.29
CA ALA A 377 6.38 -25.17 -22.97
C ALA A 377 7.06 -26.49 -23.40
N LYS A 378 6.42 -27.65 -23.14
CA LYS A 378 6.89 -28.97 -23.59
C LYS A 378 6.95 -29.08 -25.10
N ARG A 379 5.92 -28.63 -25.81
CA ARG A 379 5.89 -28.63 -27.29
C ARG A 379 7.02 -27.78 -27.87
N ARG A 380 7.26 -26.59 -27.33
CA ARG A 380 8.41 -25.75 -27.71
C ARG A 380 9.74 -26.46 -27.49
N ARG A 381 9.94 -27.02 -26.30
CA ARG A 381 11.18 -27.74 -25.93
C ARG A 381 11.50 -28.88 -26.89
N TRP A 382 10.48 -29.60 -27.38
CA TRP A 382 10.64 -30.73 -28.28
C TRP A 382 10.54 -30.35 -29.77
N GLY A 383 10.44 -29.06 -30.09
CA GLY A 383 10.32 -28.57 -31.47
C GLY A 383 9.02 -28.98 -32.17
N LEU A 384 7.94 -29.20 -31.41
CA LEU A 384 6.61 -29.50 -31.93
C LEU A 384 5.83 -28.20 -32.16
N GLN A 385 4.86 -28.21 -33.08
CA GLN A 385 3.97 -27.06 -33.28
C GLN A 385 3.24 -26.67 -32.00
N SER A 386 3.54 -25.51 -31.42
CA SER A 386 2.91 -25.01 -30.20
C SER A 386 1.74 -24.05 -30.45
N GLY A 387 1.45 -23.70 -31.71
CA GLY A 387 0.37 -22.76 -32.08
C GLY A 387 -1.02 -23.17 -31.56
N GLN A 388 -1.41 -24.44 -31.69
CA GLN A 388 -2.68 -24.93 -31.15
C GLN A 388 -2.75 -24.85 -29.61
N ALA A 389 -1.61 -25.10 -28.92
CA ALA A 389 -1.53 -24.96 -27.47
C ALA A 389 -1.64 -23.50 -27.04
N LEU A 390 -1.02 -22.56 -27.78
CA LEU A 390 -1.19 -21.12 -27.54
C LEU A 390 -2.64 -20.67 -27.78
N ALA A 391 -3.28 -21.10 -28.87
CA ALA A 391 -4.69 -20.77 -29.13
C ALA A 391 -5.58 -21.26 -27.98
N THR A 392 -5.34 -22.48 -27.49
CA THR A 392 -6.05 -23.03 -26.33
C THR A 392 -5.75 -22.24 -25.05
N GLU A 393 -4.50 -21.80 -24.84
CA GLU A 393 -4.13 -20.93 -23.71
C GLU A 393 -4.89 -19.60 -23.75
N ILE A 394 -4.94 -18.95 -24.91
CA ILE A 394 -5.69 -17.71 -25.12
C ILE A 394 -7.19 -17.95 -24.84
N ARG A 395 -7.76 -19.05 -25.35
CA ARG A 395 -9.16 -19.43 -25.10
C ARG A 395 -9.44 -19.63 -23.61
N VAL A 396 -8.58 -20.34 -22.88
CA VAL A 396 -8.72 -20.54 -21.43
C VAL A 396 -8.62 -19.22 -20.66
N ARG A 397 -7.65 -18.35 -21.00
CA ARG A 397 -7.51 -17.02 -20.38
C ARG A 397 -8.73 -16.15 -20.64
N ARG A 398 -9.26 -16.18 -21.86
CA ARG A 398 -10.51 -15.49 -22.24
C ARG A 398 -11.70 -15.97 -21.40
N LEU A 399 -11.83 -17.28 -21.19
CA LEU A 399 -12.86 -17.86 -20.31
C LEU A 399 -12.66 -17.51 -18.82
N LEU A 400 -11.42 -17.31 -18.38
CA LEU A 400 -11.08 -16.78 -17.04
C LEU A 400 -11.25 -15.26 -16.92
N ALA A 401 -11.70 -14.59 -17.99
CA ALA A 401 -11.72 -13.13 -18.13
C ALA A 401 -10.34 -12.43 -18.03
N ASP A 402 -9.24 -13.18 -18.13
CA ASP A 402 -7.85 -12.70 -18.18
C ASP A 402 -7.47 -12.23 -19.59
N HIS A 403 -8.16 -11.20 -20.08
CA HIS A 403 -7.91 -10.62 -21.40
C HIS A 403 -6.53 -9.96 -21.48
N ARG A 404 -6.04 -9.41 -20.36
CA ARG A 404 -4.71 -8.77 -20.29
C ARG A 404 -3.62 -9.82 -20.45
N GLY A 405 -3.65 -10.90 -19.67
CA GLY A 405 -2.66 -11.98 -19.80
C GLY A 405 -2.66 -12.63 -21.18
N ALA A 406 -3.82 -12.77 -21.83
CA ALA A 406 -3.90 -13.23 -23.22
C ALA A 406 -3.15 -12.30 -24.20
N LEU A 407 -3.32 -10.98 -24.06
CA LEU A 407 -2.68 -9.99 -24.90
C LEU A 407 -1.20 -9.81 -24.57
N ASP A 408 -0.79 -9.87 -23.30
CA ASP A 408 0.61 -9.73 -22.89
C ASP A 408 1.48 -10.84 -23.49
N ILE A 409 0.93 -12.05 -23.62
CA ILE A 409 1.59 -13.16 -24.31
C ILE A 409 1.71 -12.88 -25.81
N ALA A 410 0.65 -12.36 -26.44
CA ALA A 410 0.64 -12.05 -27.86
C ALA A 410 1.56 -10.87 -28.22
N ASN A 411 1.67 -9.89 -27.32
CA ASN A 411 2.45 -8.66 -27.48
C ASN A 411 3.92 -8.80 -27.04
N GLY A 412 4.30 -9.93 -26.44
CA GLY A 412 5.67 -10.21 -26.06
C GLY A 412 6.10 -9.67 -24.69
N VAL A 413 5.16 -9.32 -23.82
CA VAL A 413 5.40 -8.73 -22.49
C VAL A 413 5.32 -9.75 -21.35
N GLY A 414 4.64 -10.89 -21.56
CA GLY A 414 4.48 -11.93 -20.53
C GLY A 414 5.73 -12.77 -20.22
N GLU A 415 5.71 -13.52 -19.10
CA GLU A 415 6.82 -14.40 -18.67
C GLU A 415 7.29 -15.39 -19.76
N VAL A 416 6.34 -15.84 -20.59
CA VAL A 416 6.58 -16.75 -21.72
C VAL A 416 5.94 -16.16 -22.98
N PRO A 417 6.63 -15.23 -23.67
CA PRO A 417 6.07 -14.51 -24.81
C PRO A 417 5.83 -15.45 -26.00
N ALA A 418 4.83 -15.14 -26.84
CA ALA A 418 4.57 -15.88 -28.07
C ALA A 418 5.72 -15.77 -29.08
N THR A 419 6.02 -16.87 -29.77
CA THR A 419 7.02 -16.83 -30.85
C THR A 419 6.37 -16.29 -32.14
N PRO A 420 7.16 -15.73 -33.08
CA PRO A 420 6.63 -15.30 -34.37
C PRO A 420 5.94 -16.42 -35.17
N GLU A 421 6.36 -17.67 -34.98
CA GLU A 421 5.75 -18.84 -35.61
C GLU A 421 4.38 -19.16 -35.01
N GLU A 422 4.25 -19.09 -33.69
CA GLU A 422 2.96 -19.31 -33.00
C GLU A 422 1.93 -18.25 -33.39
N LEU A 423 2.34 -16.98 -33.50
CA LEU A 423 1.45 -15.87 -33.85
C LEU A 423 0.89 -15.96 -35.28
N ARG A 424 1.58 -16.68 -36.18
CA ARG A 424 1.10 -16.92 -37.55
C ARG A 424 0.12 -18.09 -37.64
N HIS A 425 -0.10 -18.84 -36.56
CA HIS A 425 -0.99 -19.97 -36.58
C HIS A 425 -2.46 -19.49 -36.75
N PRO A 426 -3.24 -20.01 -37.71
CA PRO A 426 -4.57 -19.49 -38.03
C PRO A 426 -5.54 -19.45 -36.83
N THR A 427 -5.51 -20.47 -35.97
CA THR A 427 -6.34 -20.53 -34.75
C THR A 427 -5.91 -19.50 -33.69
N VAL A 428 -4.62 -19.12 -33.64
CA VAL A 428 -4.14 -18.08 -32.72
C VAL A 428 -4.62 -16.72 -33.18
N ILE A 429 -4.62 -16.47 -34.50
CA ILE A 429 -5.17 -15.25 -35.10
C ILE A 429 -6.66 -15.13 -34.76
N ALA A 430 -7.44 -16.22 -34.92
CA ALA A 430 -8.86 -16.24 -34.60
C ALA A 430 -9.14 -15.92 -33.12
N GLU A 431 -8.48 -16.61 -32.18
CA GLU A 431 -8.66 -16.34 -30.74
C GLU A 431 -8.18 -14.94 -30.34
N SER A 432 -7.08 -14.45 -30.93
CA SER A 432 -6.61 -13.08 -30.70
C SER A 432 -7.62 -12.03 -31.20
N ALA A 433 -8.23 -12.27 -32.37
CA ALA A 433 -9.28 -11.42 -32.91
C ALA A 433 -10.52 -11.39 -32.00
N LEU A 434 -10.92 -12.54 -31.44
CA LEU A 434 -12.01 -12.62 -30.46
C LEU A 434 -11.70 -11.85 -29.17
N VAL A 435 -10.48 -11.95 -28.64
CA VAL A 435 -10.07 -11.19 -27.44
C VAL A 435 -10.14 -9.69 -27.70
N HIS A 436 -9.63 -9.22 -28.84
CA HIS A 436 -9.72 -7.79 -29.22
C HIS A 436 -11.16 -7.34 -29.43
N ALA A 437 -12.00 -8.14 -30.10
CA ALA A 437 -13.41 -7.82 -30.28
C ALA A 437 -14.13 -7.71 -28.93
N GLN A 438 -13.89 -8.64 -28.01
CA GLN A 438 -14.50 -8.62 -26.67
C GLN A 438 -14.03 -7.47 -25.80
N ARG A 439 -12.78 -7.01 -25.95
CA ARG A 439 -12.24 -5.84 -25.24
C ARG A 439 -12.76 -4.51 -25.80
N GLY A 440 -13.27 -4.50 -27.04
CA GLY A 440 -13.70 -3.29 -27.74
C GLY A 440 -12.62 -2.67 -28.64
N ASP A 441 -11.51 -3.37 -28.88
CA ASP A 441 -10.46 -2.96 -29.82
C ASP A 441 -10.86 -3.31 -31.27
N LEU A 442 -12.01 -2.79 -31.71
CA LEU A 442 -12.72 -3.26 -32.90
C LEU A 442 -11.90 -3.15 -34.18
N GLU A 443 -11.07 -2.11 -34.32
CA GLU A 443 -10.21 -1.91 -35.51
C GLU A 443 -9.12 -2.99 -35.62
N ILE A 444 -8.56 -3.42 -34.49
CA ILE A 444 -7.59 -4.50 -34.47
C ILE A 444 -8.28 -5.83 -34.81
N ALA A 445 -9.46 -6.07 -34.23
CA ALA A 445 -10.25 -7.26 -34.51
C ALA A 445 -10.61 -7.37 -36.00
N LYS A 446 -11.11 -6.30 -36.63
CA LYS A 446 -11.46 -6.26 -38.06
C LYS A 446 -10.28 -6.59 -38.97
N ARG A 447 -9.08 -6.11 -38.63
CA ARG A 447 -7.85 -6.43 -39.37
C ARG A 447 -7.49 -7.91 -39.25
N LEU A 448 -7.58 -8.49 -38.04
CA LEU A 448 -7.24 -9.89 -37.81
C LEU A 448 -8.26 -10.87 -38.41
N VAL A 449 -9.54 -10.48 -38.51
CA VAL A 449 -10.60 -11.30 -39.14
C VAL A 449 -10.27 -11.70 -40.58
N ALA A 450 -9.66 -10.80 -41.35
CA ALA A 450 -9.32 -11.07 -42.74
C ALA A 450 -8.36 -12.26 -42.90
N ASP A 451 -7.49 -12.46 -41.91
CA ASP A 451 -6.47 -13.51 -41.87
C ASP A 451 -6.92 -14.77 -41.10
N ALA A 452 -8.10 -14.73 -40.47
CA ALA A 452 -8.67 -15.88 -39.75
C ALA A 452 -9.22 -16.96 -40.70
N PRO A 453 -9.30 -18.24 -40.27
CA PRO A 453 -9.93 -19.32 -41.02
C PRO A 453 -11.37 -19.00 -41.42
N ALA A 454 -11.79 -19.42 -42.62
CA ALA A 454 -13.11 -19.10 -43.16
C ALA A 454 -14.28 -19.58 -42.27
N SER A 455 -14.11 -20.67 -41.53
CA SER A 455 -15.11 -21.18 -40.57
C SER A 455 -15.29 -20.29 -39.34
N GLU A 456 -14.24 -19.56 -38.94
CA GLU A 456 -14.22 -18.72 -37.72
C GLU A 456 -14.58 -17.27 -37.98
N ARG A 457 -14.47 -16.80 -39.24
CA ARG A 457 -14.78 -15.40 -39.60
C ARG A 457 -16.19 -14.97 -39.18
N PRO A 458 -17.26 -15.73 -39.45
CA PRO A 458 -18.60 -15.31 -39.07
C PRO A 458 -18.75 -15.17 -37.55
N HIS A 459 -18.08 -16.01 -36.76
CA HIS A 459 -18.10 -15.91 -35.30
C HIS A 459 -17.47 -14.60 -34.82
N ILE A 460 -16.29 -14.23 -35.34
CA ILE A 460 -15.62 -13.00 -34.94
C ILE A 460 -16.42 -11.77 -35.42
N GLU A 461 -16.94 -11.79 -36.65
CA GLU A 461 -17.78 -10.73 -37.21
C GLU A 461 -19.06 -10.51 -36.39
N ALA A 462 -19.63 -11.59 -35.85
CA ALA A 462 -20.80 -11.52 -35.00
C ALA A 462 -20.50 -10.81 -33.66
N VAL A 463 -19.37 -11.12 -33.02
CA VAL A 463 -18.92 -10.44 -31.78
C VAL A 463 -18.62 -8.95 -32.04
N ILE A 464 -18.00 -8.63 -33.18
CA ILE A 464 -17.77 -7.22 -33.58
C ILE A 464 -19.10 -6.49 -33.77
N ALA A 465 -20.05 -7.09 -34.48
CA ALA A 465 -21.37 -6.50 -34.71
C ALA A 465 -22.15 -6.26 -33.41
N ASP A 466 -22.07 -7.17 -32.44
CA ASP A 466 -22.67 -6.98 -31.11
C ASP A 466 -22.08 -5.78 -30.37
N ARG A 467 -20.76 -5.59 -30.44
CA ARG A 467 -20.07 -4.49 -29.77
C ARG A 467 -20.33 -3.13 -30.43
N GLU A 468 -20.73 -3.14 -31.70
CA GLU A 468 -21.16 -1.96 -32.45
C GLU A 468 -22.69 -1.72 -32.38
N ASP A 469 -23.42 -2.50 -31.56
CA ASP A 469 -24.89 -2.47 -31.44
C ASP A 469 -25.63 -2.72 -32.78
N ARG A 470 -24.99 -3.38 -33.75
CA ARG A 470 -25.57 -3.76 -35.06
C ARG A 470 -26.35 -5.07 -34.95
N SER A 471 -27.50 -5.03 -34.27
CA SER A 471 -28.27 -6.22 -33.89
C SER A 471 -28.71 -7.11 -35.05
N GLU A 472 -29.14 -6.55 -36.18
CA GLU A 472 -29.55 -7.33 -37.37
C GLU A 472 -28.37 -8.07 -38.00
N ASP A 473 -27.23 -7.38 -38.15
CA ASP A 473 -26.00 -7.96 -38.69
C ASP A 473 -25.44 -9.04 -37.77
N ALA A 474 -25.48 -8.82 -36.45
CA ALA A 474 -25.05 -9.81 -35.47
C ALA A 474 -25.86 -11.11 -35.61
N ILE A 475 -27.20 -11.03 -35.69
CA ILE A 475 -28.06 -12.21 -35.88
C ILE A 475 -27.65 -13.01 -37.13
N LEU A 476 -27.42 -12.31 -38.25
CA LEU A 476 -26.99 -12.94 -39.51
C LEU A 476 -25.63 -13.64 -39.35
N PHE A 477 -24.66 -12.98 -38.74
CA PHE A 477 -23.31 -13.53 -38.57
C PHE A 477 -23.28 -14.70 -37.57
N TRP A 478 -24.04 -14.64 -36.48
CA TRP A 478 -24.18 -15.76 -35.54
C TRP A 478 -24.81 -16.98 -36.22
N GLN A 479 -25.80 -16.78 -37.08
CA GLN A 479 -26.40 -17.87 -37.82
C GLN A 479 -25.44 -18.46 -38.87
N ALA A 480 -24.70 -17.61 -39.58
CA ALA A 480 -23.63 -18.04 -40.47
C ALA A 480 -22.51 -18.80 -39.73
N ALA A 481 -22.21 -18.43 -38.49
CA ALA A 481 -21.25 -19.15 -37.65
C ALA A 481 -21.75 -20.56 -37.27
N ILE A 482 -23.04 -20.72 -36.97
CA ILE A 482 -23.65 -22.03 -36.68
C ILE A 482 -23.61 -22.93 -37.92
N ASP A 483 -23.86 -22.37 -39.11
CA ASP A 483 -23.86 -23.12 -40.36
C ASP A 483 -22.45 -23.50 -40.82
N ALA A 484 -21.46 -22.63 -40.58
CA ALA A 484 -20.06 -22.83 -40.97
C ALA A 484 -19.30 -23.83 -40.07
N ASN A 485 -19.75 -24.06 -38.85
CA ASN A 485 -19.16 -25.04 -37.95
C ASN A 485 -19.76 -26.44 -38.17
N GLU A 486 -18.98 -27.50 -37.93
CA GLU A 486 -19.45 -28.89 -38.02
C GLU A 486 -19.58 -29.57 -36.65
N GLU A 487 -18.89 -29.03 -35.63
CA GLU A 487 -18.88 -29.57 -34.28
C GLU A 487 -20.16 -29.20 -33.51
N TRP A 488 -20.88 -30.21 -33.02
CA TRP A 488 -22.18 -30.02 -32.35
C TRP A 488 -22.09 -29.22 -31.05
N GLY A 489 -20.99 -29.37 -30.29
CA GLY A 489 -20.75 -28.60 -29.08
C GLY A 489 -20.65 -27.11 -29.36
N GLU A 490 -19.79 -26.74 -30.31
CA GLU A 490 -19.62 -25.34 -30.70
C GLU A 490 -20.90 -24.76 -31.35
N LYS A 491 -21.64 -25.55 -32.14
CA LYS A 491 -22.97 -25.13 -32.63
C LYS A 491 -23.95 -24.81 -31.51
N ALA A 492 -23.96 -25.59 -30.44
CA ALA A 492 -24.84 -25.34 -29.31
C ALA A 492 -24.47 -24.03 -28.58
N ASP A 493 -23.18 -23.75 -28.41
CA ASP A 493 -22.71 -22.49 -27.82
C ASP A 493 -23.05 -21.28 -28.69
N LEU A 494 -22.85 -21.38 -30.01
CA LEU A 494 -23.23 -20.33 -30.96
C LEU A 494 -24.76 -20.14 -31.00
N ALA A 495 -25.53 -21.23 -30.91
CA ALA A 495 -26.99 -21.17 -30.81
C ALA A 495 -27.46 -20.52 -29.49
N LEU A 496 -26.75 -20.72 -28.38
CA LEU A 496 -27.00 -20.01 -27.13
C LEU A 496 -26.72 -18.52 -27.27
N GLN A 497 -25.63 -18.12 -27.93
CA GLN A 497 -25.38 -16.72 -28.23
C GLN A 497 -26.54 -16.12 -29.02
N LEU A 498 -27.04 -16.81 -30.04
CA LEU A 498 -28.20 -16.38 -30.82
C LEU A 498 -29.48 -16.28 -29.96
N ALA A 499 -29.67 -17.20 -29.01
CA ALA A 499 -30.78 -17.17 -28.06
C ALA A 499 -30.75 -15.94 -27.14
N PHE A 500 -29.58 -15.45 -26.73
CA PHE A 500 -29.48 -14.17 -26.01
C PHE A 500 -30.01 -12.97 -26.82
N ARG A 501 -30.24 -13.11 -28.13
CA ARG A 501 -30.89 -12.08 -28.96
C ARG A 501 -32.39 -12.33 -29.16
N GLY A 502 -32.95 -13.30 -28.46
CA GLY A 502 -34.35 -13.70 -28.58
C GLY A 502 -34.66 -14.52 -29.83
N VAL A 503 -33.64 -15.04 -30.53
CA VAL A 503 -33.79 -15.80 -31.77
C VAL A 503 -33.50 -17.28 -31.53
N ARG A 504 -34.43 -18.16 -31.95
CA ARG A 504 -34.24 -19.61 -31.89
C ARG A 504 -33.56 -20.12 -33.16
N SER A 505 -32.47 -20.86 -33.01
CA SER A 505 -31.77 -21.48 -34.15
C SER A 505 -32.53 -22.70 -34.70
N PRO A 506 -32.60 -22.89 -36.04
CA PRO A 506 -33.11 -24.13 -36.63
C PRO A 506 -32.33 -25.39 -36.22
N PHE A 507 -31.07 -25.23 -35.80
CA PHE A 507 -30.25 -26.33 -35.27
C PHE A 507 -30.86 -26.98 -34.01
N LEU A 508 -31.69 -26.24 -33.25
CA LEU A 508 -32.27 -26.76 -31.99
C LEU A 508 -33.17 -27.98 -32.22
N ASP A 509 -33.84 -28.11 -33.37
CA ASP A 509 -34.65 -29.28 -33.68
C ASP A 509 -33.79 -30.53 -33.93
N GLN A 510 -32.60 -30.34 -34.51
CA GLN A 510 -31.60 -31.40 -34.68
C GLN A 510 -30.98 -31.77 -33.33
N LEU A 511 -30.60 -30.77 -32.53
CA LEU A 511 -30.05 -30.95 -31.19
C LEU A 511 -31.02 -31.68 -30.27
N ARG A 512 -32.33 -31.38 -30.34
CA ARG A 512 -33.34 -32.04 -29.49
C ARG A 512 -33.40 -33.56 -29.68
N THR A 513 -33.00 -34.06 -30.85
CA THR A 513 -32.96 -35.51 -31.13
C THR A 513 -31.80 -36.20 -30.40
N SER A 514 -30.69 -35.51 -30.15
CA SER A 514 -29.51 -36.04 -29.46
C SER A 514 -29.41 -35.63 -27.99
N ASN A 515 -29.87 -34.41 -27.64
CA ASN A 515 -29.85 -33.83 -26.31
C ASN A 515 -31.04 -32.86 -26.13
N ALA A 516 -32.17 -33.42 -25.69
CA ALA A 516 -33.42 -32.67 -25.49
C ALA A 516 -33.29 -31.57 -24.42
N ASP A 517 -32.59 -31.87 -23.32
CA ASP A 517 -32.45 -30.94 -22.19
C ASP A 517 -31.71 -29.65 -22.60
N LEU A 518 -30.58 -29.78 -23.32
CA LEU A 518 -29.81 -28.61 -23.78
C LEU A 518 -30.58 -27.80 -24.84
N ALA A 519 -31.31 -28.47 -25.74
CA ALA A 519 -32.12 -27.78 -26.73
C ALA A 519 -33.28 -27.00 -26.10
N ASP A 520 -33.89 -27.54 -25.05
CA ASP A 520 -34.97 -26.88 -24.31
C ASP A 520 -34.45 -25.73 -23.43
N GLU A 521 -33.26 -25.85 -22.84
CA GLU A 521 -32.57 -24.76 -22.15
C GLU A 521 -32.33 -23.56 -23.08
N ILE A 522 -31.72 -23.78 -24.26
CA ILE A 522 -31.46 -22.71 -25.23
C ILE A 522 -32.78 -22.11 -25.73
N SER A 523 -33.83 -22.92 -25.89
CA SER A 523 -35.16 -22.43 -26.27
C SER A 523 -35.75 -21.51 -25.20
N GLN A 524 -35.64 -21.86 -23.91
CA GLN A 524 -36.10 -21.03 -22.80
C GLN A 524 -35.34 -19.70 -22.71
N VAL A 525 -34.03 -19.69 -22.97
CA VAL A 525 -33.23 -18.46 -23.06
C VAL A 525 -33.75 -17.56 -24.19
N ALA A 526 -34.01 -18.13 -25.37
CA ALA A 526 -34.56 -17.36 -26.49
C ALA A 526 -35.95 -16.77 -26.16
N ASP A 527 -36.78 -17.48 -25.40
CA ASP A 527 -38.10 -17.00 -24.97
C ASP A 527 -38.00 -15.86 -23.95
N LEU A 528 -37.04 -15.95 -23.03
CA LEU A 528 -36.75 -14.88 -22.07
C LEU A 528 -36.32 -13.59 -22.78
N TYR A 529 -35.35 -13.69 -23.69
CA TYR A 529 -34.78 -12.52 -24.39
C TYR A 529 -35.66 -12.01 -25.55
N SER A 530 -36.67 -12.76 -25.98
CA SER A 530 -37.72 -12.27 -26.91
C SER A 530 -38.92 -11.66 -26.19
N HIS A 531 -38.89 -11.55 -24.86
CA HIS A 531 -39.96 -11.03 -24.01
C HIS A 531 -41.31 -11.73 -24.21
N GLN A 532 -41.29 -13.06 -24.40
CA GLN A 532 -42.53 -13.81 -24.49
C GLN A 532 -43.33 -13.74 -23.18
N PRO A 533 -44.66 -13.55 -23.23
CA PRO A 533 -45.48 -13.51 -22.02
C PRO A 533 -45.32 -14.78 -21.16
N GLY A 534 -44.98 -14.62 -19.88
CA GLY A 534 -44.78 -15.73 -18.93
C GLY A 534 -43.39 -16.38 -18.95
N ALA A 535 -42.50 -15.97 -19.87
CA ALA A 535 -41.17 -16.55 -19.99
C ALA A 535 -40.27 -16.20 -18.79
N LEU A 536 -40.37 -14.98 -18.23
CA LEU A 536 -39.59 -14.57 -17.07
C LEU A 536 -39.95 -15.38 -15.82
N GLU A 537 -41.23 -15.61 -15.56
CA GLU A 537 -41.70 -16.42 -14.43
C GLU A 537 -41.29 -17.88 -14.58
N ALA A 538 -41.39 -18.44 -15.79
CA ALA A 538 -40.92 -19.78 -16.09
C ALA A 538 -39.39 -19.91 -15.90
N PHE A 539 -38.63 -18.92 -16.39
CA PHE A 539 -37.17 -18.90 -16.31
C PHE A 539 -36.66 -18.70 -14.88
N ARG A 540 -37.39 -17.97 -14.03
CA ARG A 540 -37.10 -17.92 -12.57
C ARG A 540 -37.18 -19.29 -11.91
N GLY A 541 -38.04 -20.18 -12.40
CA GLY A 541 -38.07 -21.58 -11.96
C GLY A 541 -36.76 -22.31 -12.28
N PHE A 542 -36.26 -22.14 -13.51
CA PHE A 542 -34.97 -22.69 -13.95
C PHE A 542 -33.79 -22.09 -13.17
N ALA A 543 -33.73 -20.76 -13.03
CA ALA A 543 -32.68 -20.06 -12.30
C ALA A 543 -32.59 -20.44 -10.80
N ASN A 544 -33.71 -20.85 -10.20
CA ASN A 544 -33.71 -21.33 -8.82
C ASN A 544 -33.17 -22.75 -8.67
N ALA A 545 -33.37 -23.59 -9.68
CA ALA A 545 -32.93 -24.98 -9.69
C ALA A 545 -31.48 -25.14 -10.15
N GLU A 546 -31.01 -24.27 -11.05
CA GLU A 546 -29.75 -24.42 -11.77
C GLU A 546 -28.87 -23.16 -11.69
N HIS A 547 -27.58 -23.34 -11.37
CA HIS A 547 -26.61 -22.24 -11.24
C HIS A 547 -26.48 -21.39 -12.52
N ARG A 548 -26.39 -22.05 -13.68
CA ARG A 548 -26.28 -21.40 -14.99
C ARG A 548 -27.52 -20.56 -15.32
N GLY A 549 -28.70 -21.01 -14.89
CA GLY A 549 -29.95 -20.26 -15.01
C GLY A 549 -29.92 -18.95 -14.22
N ALA A 550 -29.32 -18.95 -13.03
CA ALA A 550 -29.12 -17.72 -12.25
C ALA A 550 -28.19 -16.73 -12.96
N GLN A 551 -27.10 -17.20 -13.57
CA GLN A 551 -26.19 -16.36 -14.36
C GLN A 551 -26.88 -15.76 -15.60
N PHE A 552 -27.68 -16.55 -16.33
CA PHE A 552 -28.46 -16.06 -17.47
C PHE A 552 -29.49 -15.02 -17.07
N LEU A 553 -30.21 -15.26 -15.97
CA LEU A 553 -31.21 -14.32 -15.47
C LEU A 553 -30.56 -13.04 -14.93
N TYR A 554 -29.37 -13.13 -14.34
CA TYR A 554 -28.57 -11.97 -13.94
C TYR A 554 -28.17 -11.13 -15.16
N ASN A 555 -27.64 -11.76 -16.21
CA ASN A 555 -27.28 -11.07 -17.46
C ASN A 555 -28.51 -10.44 -18.15
N TYR A 556 -29.67 -11.09 -18.06
CA TYR A 556 -30.93 -10.54 -18.54
C TYR A 556 -31.29 -9.25 -17.80
N PHE A 557 -31.35 -9.24 -16.47
CA PHE A 557 -31.64 -8.02 -15.71
C PHE A 557 -30.65 -6.88 -15.95
N ARG A 558 -29.36 -7.21 -16.13
CA ARG A 558 -28.34 -6.22 -16.53
C ARG A 558 -28.63 -5.58 -17.88
N ARG A 559 -29.04 -6.38 -18.86
CA ARG A 559 -29.36 -5.88 -20.21
C ARG A 559 -30.63 -5.01 -20.22
N GLU A 560 -31.62 -5.37 -19.41
CA GLU A 560 -32.84 -4.58 -19.22
C GLU A 560 -32.62 -3.28 -18.42
N GLY A 561 -31.43 -3.11 -17.82
CA GLY A 561 -31.11 -1.95 -16.97
C GLY A 561 -31.71 -2.02 -15.55
N ASP A 562 -32.28 -3.18 -15.15
CA ASP A 562 -32.76 -3.40 -13.78
C ASP A 562 -31.60 -3.86 -12.88
N GLU A 563 -30.71 -2.91 -12.56
CA GLU A 563 -29.51 -3.19 -11.75
C GLU A 563 -29.85 -3.70 -10.35
N ALA A 564 -30.99 -3.27 -9.77
CA ALA A 564 -31.41 -3.69 -8.45
C ALA A 564 -31.82 -5.16 -8.42
N ALA A 565 -32.61 -5.61 -9.41
CA ALA A 565 -32.96 -7.02 -9.53
C ALA A 565 -31.73 -7.88 -9.86
N ALA A 566 -30.82 -7.38 -10.70
CA ALA A 566 -29.56 -8.06 -11.01
C ALA A 566 -28.70 -8.25 -9.76
N ALA A 567 -28.51 -7.21 -8.96
CA ALA A 567 -27.71 -7.27 -7.73
C ALA A 567 -28.34 -8.19 -6.67
N ALA A 568 -29.65 -8.13 -6.48
CA ALA A 568 -30.36 -9.01 -5.54
C ALA A 568 -30.24 -10.48 -5.94
N LEU A 569 -30.39 -10.78 -7.23
CA LEU A 569 -30.19 -12.13 -7.76
C LEU A 569 -28.75 -12.58 -7.63
N ALA A 570 -27.77 -11.71 -7.92
CA ALA A 570 -26.36 -12.01 -7.77
C ALA A 570 -26.01 -12.36 -6.32
N ALA A 571 -26.51 -11.60 -5.34
CA ALA A 571 -26.30 -11.89 -3.92
C ALA A 571 -26.90 -13.24 -3.48
N ASP A 572 -28.16 -13.52 -3.84
CA ASP A 572 -28.82 -14.79 -3.50
C ASP A 572 -28.14 -15.99 -4.18
N ALA A 573 -27.80 -15.86 -5.46
CA ALA A 573 -27.12 -16.89 -6.22
C ALA A 573 -25.68 -17.11 -5.72
N ALA A 574 -24.95 -16.05 -5.39
CA ALA A 574 -23.61 -16.14 -4.83
C ALA A 574 -23.60 -16.86 -3.47
N LEU A 575 -24.60 -16.59 -2.62
CA LEU A 575 -24.76 -17.30 -1.35
C LEU A 575 -25.13 -18.78 -1.55
N ARG A 576 -26.08 -19.07 -2.45
CA ARG A 576 -26.57 -20.43 -2.70
C ARG A 576 -25.53 -21.32 -3.36
N TRP A 577 -24.80 -20.79 -4.33
CA TRP A 577 -23.90 -21.55 -5.19
C TRP A 577 -22.41 -21.30 -4.89
N GLY A 578 -22.07 -20.30 -4.08
CA GLY A 578 -20.68 -19.97 -3.76
C GLY A 578 -19.91 -19.45 -4.97
N ASP A 579 -20.50 -18.58 -5.77
CA ASP A 579 -19.84 -18.00 -6.95
C ASP A 579 -19.15 -16.67 -6.58
N PRO A 580 -17.80 -16.59 -6.64
CA PRO A 580 -17.07 -15.38 -6.28
C PRO A 580 -17.31 -14.22 -7.25
N ASP A 581 -17.62 -14.48 -8.53
CA ASP A 581 -17.90 -13.42 -9.52
C ASP A 581 -19.25 -12.76 -9.24
N LEU A 582 -20.25 -13.56 -8.86
CA LEU A 582 -21.56 -13.02 -8.46
C LEU A 582 -21.49 -12.24 -7.13
N TRP A 583 -20.67 -12.67 -6.18
CA TRP A 583 -20.39 -11.88 -4.97
C TRP A 583 -19.78 -10.52 -5.33
N LEU A 584 -18.81 -10.51 -6.25
CA LEU A 584 -18.12 -9.30 -6.67
C LEU A 584 -19.04 -8.32 -7.41
N GLU A 585 -19.90 -8.83 -8.27
CA GLU A 585 -20.88 -8.01 -9.00
C GLU A 585 -21.96 -7.43 -8.08
N SER A 586 -22.43 -8.18 -7.08
CA SER A 586 -23.26 -7.63 -6.01
C SER A 586 -22.53 -6.54 -5.23
N ALA A 587 -21.27 -6.78 -4.83
CA ALA A 587 -20.48 -5.84 -4.05
C ALA A 587 -20.27 -4.50 -4.78
N ARG A 588 -20.06 -4.52 -6.10
CA ARG A 588 -19.97 -3.31 -6.93
C ARG A 588 -21.23 -2.47 -6.87
N PHE A 589 -22.39 -3.11 -6.94
CA PHE A 589 -23.66 -2.40 -6.80
C PHE A 589 -23.79 -1.78 -5.40
N GLN A 590 -23.45 -2.52 -4.34
CA GLN A 590 -23.52 -2.01 -2.96
C GLN A 590 -22.56 -0.84 -2.72
N LEU A 591 -21.38 -0.87 -3.33
CA LEU A 591 -20.41 0.23 -3.25
C LEU A 591 -20.99 1.53 -3.86
N ARG A 592 -21.65 1.44 -5.03
CA ARG A 592 -22.34 2.59 -5.64
C ARG A 592 -23.46 3.14 -4.75
N GLN A 593 -24.13 2.27 -3.99
CA GLN A 593 -25.14 2.65 -3.00
C GLN A 593 -24.55 3.12 -1.66
N ARG A 594 -23.22 3.28 -1.57
CA ARG A 594 -22.47 3.68 -0.35
C ARG A 594 -22.68 2.74 0.84
N GLN A 595 -23.01 1.47 0.60
CA GLN A 595 -23.15 0.45 1.64
C GLN A 595 -21.80 -0.25 1.91
N PHE A 596 -20.83 0.49 2.42
CA PHE A 596 -19.43 0.05 2.52
C PHE A 596 -19.24 -1.24 3.33
N ALA A 597 -19.97 -1.40 4.45
CA ALA A 597 -19.87 -2.60 5.30
C ALA A 597 -20.33 -3.86 4.54
N THR A 598 -21.45 -3.79 3.83
CA THR A 598 -21.96 -4.88 3.00
C THR A 598 -20.99 -5.20 1.87
N THR A 599 -20.43 -4.20 1.20
CA THR A 599 -19.40 -4.39 0.17
C THR A 599 -18.20 -5.15 0.72
N ILE A 600 -17.67 -4.75 1.88
CA ILE A 600 -16.52 -5.40 2.51
C ILE A 600 -16.82 -6.87 2.84
N GLU A 601 -18.00 -7.17 3.41
CA GLU A 601 -18.42 -8.54 3.72
C GLU A 601 -18.51 -9.40 2.46
N GLN A 602 -19.17 -8.91 1.41
CA GLN A 602 -19.37 -9.63 0.16
C GLN A 602 -18.05 -9.88 -0.57
N VAL A 603 -17.13 -8.92 -0.59
CA VAL A 603 -15.82 -9.12 -1.22
C VAL A 603 -14.97 -10.10 -0.43
N HIS A 604 -15.01 -10.07 0.91
CA HIS A 604 -14.34 -11.09 1.71
C HIS A 604 -14.94 -12.49 1.50
N ALA A 605 -16.26 -12.60 1.35
CA ALA A 605 -16.91 -13.85 0.98
C ALA A 605 -16.43 -14.35 -0.39
N ALA A 606 -16.33 -13.45 -1.38
CA ALA A 606 -15.77 -13.78 -2.70
C ALA A 606 -14.34 -14.32 -2.58
N LEU A 607 -13.45 -13.61 -1.88
CA LEU A 607 -12.05 -13.98 -1.71
C LEU A 607 -11.86 -15.28 -0.90
N ALA A 608 -12.73 -15.56 0.07
CA ALA A 608 -12.68 -16.80 0.86
C ALA A 608 -13.09 -18.03 0.04
N VAL A 609 -13.96 -17.82 -0.96
CA VAL A 609 -14.50 -18.87 -1.81
C VAL A 609 -13.67 -19.05 -3.09
N ALA A 610 -13.02 -17.98 -3.56
CA ALA A 610 -12.15 -17.98 -4.72
C ALA A 610 -10.81 -18.70 -4.46
N GLY A 611 -10.26 -19.35 -5.49
CA GLY A 611 -8.89 -19.88 -5.46
C GLY A 611 -7.83 -18.81 -5.77
N ASP A 612 -6.55 -19.13 -5.51
CA ASP A 612 -5.42 -18.20 -5.70
C ASP A 612 -5.29 -17.69 -7.16
N GLY A 613 -5.75 -18.45 -8.15
CA GLY A 613 -5.74 -18.08 -9.57
C GLY A 613 -7.01 -17.40 -10.09
N TRP A 614 -7.91 -16.92 -9.22
CA TRP A 614 -9.13 -16.25 -9.65
C TRP A 614 -8.83 -14.86 -10.25
N GLY A 615 -9.25 -14.63 -11.50
CA GLY A 615 -9.00 -13.38 -12.23
C GLY A 615 -9.62 -12.14 -11.60
N GLY A 616 -10.69 -12.29 -10.81
CA GLY A 616 -11.37 -11.19 -10.11
C GLY A 616 -10.65 -10.68 -8.86
N ARG A 617 -9.54 -11.29 -8.41
CA ARG A 617 -8.84 -10.93 -7.17
C ARG A 617 -8.37 -9.47 -7.12
N ARG A 618 -7.75 -8.98 -8.19
CA ARG A 618 -7.30 -7.58 -8.28
C ARG A 618 -8.48 -6.62 -8.10
N MET A 619 -9.58 -6.91 -8.78
CA MET A 619 -10.80 -6.10 -8.71
C MET A 619 -11.45 -6.15 -7.32
N ALA A 620 -11.43 -7.33 -6.67
CA ALA A 620 -11.85 -7.49 -5.29
C ALA A 620 -11.04 -6.60 -4.33
N TYR A 621 -9.70 -6.64 -4.41
CA TYR A 621 -8.88 -5.76 -3.57
C TYR A 621 -9.06 -4.28 -3.89
N GLY A 622 -9.25 -3.91 -5.16
CA GLY A 622 -9.60 -2.54 -5.56
C GLY A 622 -10.90 -2.05 -4.89
N LEU A 623 -11.96 -2.87 -4.88
CA LEU A 623 -13.22 -2.54 -4.20
C LEU A 623 -13.06 -2.48 -2.67
N LEU A 624 -12.21 -3.34 -2.09
CA LEU A 624 -11.89 -3.26 -0.66
C LEU A 624 -11.17 -1.95 -0.32
N VAL A 625 -10.18 -1.54 -1.12
CA VAL A 625 -9.50 -0.25 -0.93
C VAL A 625 -10.51 0.90 -1.01
N GLU A 626 -11.36 0.93 -2.02
CA GLU A 626 -12.36 1.99 -2.17
C GLU A 626 -13.36 2.01 -1.00
N ALA A 627 -13.89 0.85 -0.60
CA ALA A 627 -14.83 0.76 0.52
C ALA A 627 -14.19 1.12 1.87
N GLN A 628 -12.96 0.68 2.11
CA GLN A 628 -12.23 0.90 3.38
C GLN A 628 -11.73 2.33 3.51
N THR A 629 -11.27 2.95 2.41
CA THR A 629 -10.91 4.38 2.42
C THR A 629 -12.15 5.25 2.61
N ALA A 630 -13.28 4.93 1.96
CA ALA A 630 -14.54 5.62 2.17
C ALA A 630 -15.12 5.46 3.59
N SER A 631 -14.82 4.36 4.28
CA SER A 631 -15.19 4.15 5.68
C SER A 631 -14.16 4.65 6.70
N GLY A 632 -13.05 5.24 6.24
CA GLY A 632 -11.96 5.74 7.11
C GLY A 632 -11.04 4.68 7.73
N ASP A 633 -11.13 3.40 7.32
CA ASP A 633 -10.28 2.30 7.82
C ASP A 633 -9.00 2.19 6.98
N TRP A 634 -8.11 3.17 7.14
CA TRP A 634 -6.87 3.30 6.35
C TRP A 634 -5.90 2.14 6.53
N GLN A 635 -5.87 1.50 7.71
CA GLN A 635 -4.96 0.39 7.98
C GLN A 635 -5.37 -0.89 7.21
N ARG A 636 -6.67 -1.15 7.11
CA ARG A 636 -7.16 -2.24 6.26
C ARG A 636 -7.03 -1.89 4.79
N ALA A 637 -7.30 -0.64 4.40
CA ALA A 637 -7.09 -0.17 3.04
C ALA A 637 -5.63 -0.36 2.59
N LEU A 638 -4.66 0.01 3.43
CA LEU A 638 -3.23 -0.23 3.22
C LEU A 638 -2.94 -1.71 2.96
N SER A 639 -3.52 -2.59 3.77
CA SER A 639 -3.33 -4.05 3.63
C SER A 639 -3.91 -4.57 2.31
N SER A 640 -5.10 -4.10 1.92
CA SER A 640 -5.76 -4.45 0.66
C SER A 640 -4.98 -3.92 -0.55
N ALA A 641 -4.50 -2.68 -0.51
CA ALA A 641 -3.67 -2.08 -1.57
C ALA A 641 -2.34 -2.82 -1.72
N ALA A 642 -1.72 -3.25 -0.62
CA ALA A 642 -0.52 -4.07 -0.66
C ALA A 642 -0.76 -5.45 -1.30
N GLN A 643 -1.93 -6.08 -1.08
CA GLN A 643 -2.29 -7.31 -1.79
C GLN A 643 -2.51 -7.07 -3.28
N MET A 644 -3.17 -5.95 -3.63
CA MET A 644 -3.37 -5.56 -5.03
C MET A 644 -2.04 -5.39 -5.78
N LEU A 645 -1.05 -4.73 -5.17
CA LEU A 645 0.30 -4.57 -5.74
C LEU A 645 1.11 -5.89 -5.72
N ALA A 646 0.87 -6.77 -4.74
CA ALA A 646 1.52 -8.09 -4.72
C ALA A 646 1.00 -9.03 -5.81
N ASP A 647 -0.27 -8.90 -6.21
CA ASP A 647 -0.87 -9.65 -7.31
C ASP A 647 -0.33 -9.18 -8.69
N ASP A 648 -0.05 -7.88 -8.87
CA ASP A 648 0.61 -7.30 -10.06
C ASP A 648 1.59 -6.18 -9.68
N ALA A 649 2.88 -6.51 -9.60
CA ALA A 649 3.92 -5.56 -9.20
C ALA A 649 4.18 -4.43 -10.21
N SER A 650 3.69 -4.56 -11.45
CA SER A 650 3.82 -3.55 -12.50
C SER A 650 2.65 -2.56 -12.52
N ASP A 651 1.65 -2.76 -11.66
CA ASP A 651 0.43 -1.95 -11.67
C ASP A 651 0.63 -0.60 -10.97
N THR A 652 0.76 0.46 -11.78
CA THR A 652 0.93 1.82 -11.29
C THR A 652 -0.26 2.30 -10.47
N SER A 653 -1.49 1.89 -10.81
CA SER A 653 -2.69 2.24 -10.02
C SER A 653 -2.69 1.58 -8.64
N ALA A 654 -2.23 0.33 -8.52
CA ALA A 654 -2.06 -0.32 -7.22
C ALA A 654 -0.96 0.35 -6.38
N ALA A 655 0.14 0.74 -7.04
CA ALA A 655 1.23 1.48 -6.38
C ALA A 655 0.73 2.82 -5.85
N TRP A 656 -0.04 3.58 -6.64
CA TRP A 656 -0.66 4.84 -6.20
C TRP A 656 -1.67 4.63 -5.08
N ALA A 657 -2.51 3.60 -5.13
CA ALA A 657 -3.46 3.30 -4.06
C ALA A 657 -2.74 2.99 -2.73
N LEU A 658 -1.65 2.22 -2.78
CA LEU A 658 -0.83 1.89 -1.62
C LEU A 658 -0.13 3.14 -1.06
N LEU A 659 0.48 3.93 -1.94
CA LEU A 659 1.16 5.18 -1.64
C LEU A 659 0.20 6.18 -0.99
N TYR A 660 -1.00 6.34 -1.53
CA TYR A 660 -2.03 7.19 -0.95
C TYR A 660 -2.40 6.75 0.46
N CYS A 661 -2.61 5.45 0.69
CA CYS A 661 -2.87 4.92 2.03
C CYS A 661 -1.71 5.17 3.01
N GLN A 662 -0.46 5.04 2.56
CA GLN A 662 0.74 5.31 3.37
C GLN A 662 0.84 6.80 3.76
N ILE A 663 0.60 7.70 2.80
CA ILE A 663 0.57 9.15 3.06
C ILE A 663 -0.53 9.50 4.07
N ARG A 664 -1.73 8.92 3.93
CA ARG A 664 -2.83 9.16 4.89
C ARG A 664 -2.54 8.62 6.29
N LEU A 665 -1.62 7.67 6.42
CA LEU A 665 -1.11 7.16 7.69
C LEU A 665 0.18 7.88 8.14
N ASN A 666 0.56 8.98 7.49
CA ASN A 666 1.78 9.75 7.73
C ASN A 666 3.09 8.95 7.58
N ASP A 667 3.08 7.81 6.88
CA ASP A 667 4.27 6.98 6.60
C ASP A 667 4.91 7.37 5.25
N TYR A 668 5.43 8.60 5.20
CA TYR A 668 6.02 9.18 3.99
C TYR A 668 7.24 8.41 3.48
N ASP A 669 8.03 7.81 4.39
CA ASP A 669 9.19 7.00 4.00
C ASP A 669 8.78 5.72 3.28
N ALA A 670 7.75 5.02 3.77
CA ALA A 670 7.20 3.86 3.08
C ALA A 670 6.54 4.26 1.74
N ALA A 671 5.88 5.41 1.69
CA ALA A 671 5.32 5.98 0.47
C ALA A 671 6.40 6.23 -0.59
N ARG A 672 7.51 6.89 -0.21
CA ARG A 672 8.66 7.11 -1.11
C ARG A 672 9.30 5.80 -1.55
N ALA A 673 9.49 4.84 -0.65
CA ALA A 673 10.04 3.54 -0.99
C ALA A 673 9.16 2.79 -2.01
N THR A 674 7.84 2.87 -1.85
CA THR A 674 6.86 2.27 -2.77
C THR A 674 6.90 2.98 -4.13
N TRP A 675 6.94 4.31 -4.15
CA TRP A 675 7.06 5.11 -5.37
C TRP A 675 8.32 4.76 -6.17
N LEU A 676 9.48 4.70 -5.49
CA LEU A 676 10.76 4.32 -6.10
C LEU A 676 10.74 2.88 -6.64
N ALA A 677 10.18 1.94 -5.87
CA ALA A 677 10.09 0.54 -6.28
C ALA A 677 9.20 0.34 -7.53
N ALA A 678 8.18 1.19 -7.71
CA ALA A 678 7.32 1.23 -8.89
C ALA A 678 7.96 1.98 -10.07
N GLY A 679 9.21 2.45 -9.96
CA GLY A 679 9.91 3.17 -11.02
C GLY A 679 9.56 4.66 -11.12
N GLY A 680 8.97 5.23 -10.07
CA GLY A 680 8.56 6.63 -10.04
C GLY A 680 7.42 6.95 -11.02
N PRO A 681 6.24 6.32 -10.87
CA PRO A 681 5.12 6.57 -11.79
C PRO A 681 4.73 8.05 -11.79
N GLU A 682 4.39 8.57 -12.97
CA GLU A 682 3.85 9.93 -13.11
C GLU A 682 2.39 9.97 -12.62
N PRO A 683 1.96 11.03 -11.92
CA PRO A 683 0.57 11.16 -11.49
C PRO A 683 -0.34 11.56 -12.67
N GLU A 684 -1.48 10.88 -12.81
CA GLU A 684 -2.46 11.11 -13.88
C GLU A 684 -3.79 11.67 -13.37
N THR A 685 -4.18 11.31 -12.16
CA THR A 685 -5.44 11.77 -11.54
C THR A 685 -5.21 12.82 -10.46
N GLU A 686 -6.23 13.60 -10.11
CA GLU A 686 -6.12 14.63 -9.06
C GLU A 686 -5.67 14.07 -7.70
N VAL A 687 -6.10 12.85 -7.37
CA VAL A 687 -5.71 12.15 -6.13
C VAL A 687 -4.24 11.76 -6.15
N GLU A 688 -3.76 11.25 -7.28
CA GLU A 688 -2.34 10.91 -7.48
C GLU A 688 -1.46 12.16 -7.47
N VAL A 689 -1.91 13.25 -8.10
CA VAL A 689 -1.20 14.53 -8.06
C VAL A 689 -1.10 15.05 -6.63
N SER A 690 -2.18 14.99 -5.86
CA SER A 690 -2.18 15.41 -4.46
C SER A 690 -1.20 14.57 -3.64
N ALA A 691 -1.17 13.26 -3.84
CA ALA A 691 -0.22 12.34 -3.19
C ALA A 691 1.24 12.63 -3.60
N TRP A 692 1.47 12.92 -4.88
CA TRP A 692 2.78 13.29 -5.39
C TRP A 692 3.28 14.62 -4.82
N ILE A 693 2.41 15.63 -4.75
CA ILE A 693 2.71 16.94 -4.15
C ILE A 693 3.15 16.77 -2.69
N GLU A 694 2.48 15.91 -1.93
CA GLU A 694 2.87 15.62 -0.54
C GLU A 694 4.26 14.99 -0.44
N LEU A 695 4.63 14.12 -1.38
CA LEU A 695 5.98 13.55 -1.45
C LEU A 695 7.02 14.59 -1.86
N VAL A 696 6.73 15.43 -2.87
CA VAL A 696 7.61 16.55 -3.28
C VAL A 696 7.83 17.52 -2.13
N ARG A 697 6.77 17.85 -1.39
CA ARG A 697 6.84 18.71 -0.22
C ARG A 697 7.72 18.14 0.89
N THR A 698 7.75 16.81 1.01
CA THR A 698 8.50 16.09 2.06
C THR A 698 9.96 15.84 1.67
N PHE A 699 10.22 15.43 0.42
CA PHE A 699 11.53 14.95 -0.05
C PHE A 699 12.17 15.83 -1.13
N GLY A 700 11.49 16.90 -1.57
CA GLY A 700 12.00 17.87 -2.53
C GLY A 700 12.34 17.27 -3.89
N SER A 701 13.50 17.67 -4.40
CA SER A 701 14.03 17.30 -5.72
C SER A 701 14.25 15.79 -5.91
N GLU A 702 14.30 15.00 -4.82
CA GLU A 702 14.39 13.54 -4.91
C GLU A 702 13.13 12.89 -5.50
N VAL A 703 11.97 13.56 -5.42
CA VAL A 703 10.70 13.06 -5.94
C VAL A 703 10.23 13.86 -7.15
N GLY A 704 10.41 15.18 -7.14
CA GLY A 704 9.92 16.03 -8.21
C GLY A 704 10.63 17.38 -8.28
N THR A 705 10.89 17.82 -9.51
CA THR A 705 11.51 19.11 -9.82
C THR A 705 10.47 20.15 -10.24
N ALA A 706 10.84 21.42 -10.34
CA ALA A 706 9.93 22.44 -10.86
C ALA A 706 9.53 22.16 -12.32
N ARG A 707 10.41 21.55 -13.11
CA ARG A 707 10.08 21.05 -14.46
C ARG A 707 8.98 20.00 -14.45
N ASP A 708 9.02 19.06 -13.52
CA ASP A 708 7.98 18.02 -13.42
C ASP A 708 6.67 18.61 -12.93
N ALA A 709 6.72 19.53 -11.98
CA ALA A 709 5.54 20.28 -11.54
C ALA A 709 4.92 21.11 -12.67
N LEU A 710 5.74 21.73 -13.54
CA LEU A 710 5.26 22.46 -14.72
C LEU A 710 4.56 21.52 -15.72
N LYS A 711 5.11 20.31 -15.97
CA LYS A 711 4.45 19.29 -16.80
C LYS A 711 3.10 18.87 -16.21
N VAL A 712 3.05 18.63 -14.90
CA VAL A 712 1.80 18.26 -14.20
C VAL A 712 0.80 19.42 -14.26
N ALA A 713 1.22 20.65 -13.97
CA ALA A 713 0.37 21.83 -14.04
C ALA A 713 -0.26 22.05 -15.43
N ALA A 714 0.49 21.76 -16.50
CA ALA A 714 -0.02 21.84 -17.87
C ALA A 714 -1.17 20.85 -18.17
N ARG A 715 -1.27 19.74 -17.43
CA ARG A 715 -2.38 18.76 -17.54
C ARG A 715 -3.64 19.22 -16.80
N PHE A 716 -3.50 20.12 -15.83
CA PHE A 716 -4.58 20.63 -14.98
C PHE A 716 -4.67 22.17 -15.06
N PRO A 717 -4.90 22.76 -16.26
CA PRO A 717 -4.83 24.20 -16.46
C PRO A 717 -5.85 24.99 -15.64
N ASP A 718 -7.06 24.44 -15.50
CA ASP A 718 -8.21 25.10 -14.84
C ASP A 718 -8.34 24.75 -13.34
N ASN A 719 -7.50 23.84 -12.81
CA ASN A 719 -7.58 23.43 -11.40
C ASN A 719 -6.63 24.30 -10.56
N GLU A 720 -7.15 25.44 -10.08
CA GLU A 720 -6.40 26.36 -9.21
C GLU A 720 -5.84 25.67 -7.95
N PRO A 721 -6.62 24.88 -7.18
CA PRO A 721 -6.11 24.20 -5.99
C PRO A 721 -4.85 23.37 -6.22
N ILE A 722 -4.81 22.58 -7.30
CA ILE A 722 -3.63 21.78 -7.67
C ILE A 722 -2.44 22.70 -7.98
N ARG A 723 -2.64 23.75 -8.76
CA ARG A 723 -1.56 24.66 -9.16
C ARG A 723 -1.03 25.46 -7.98
N THR A 724 -1.91 25.93 -7.09
CA THR A 724 -1.53 26.53 -5.81
C THR A 724 -0.72 25.55 -4.97
N ALA A 725 -1.15 24.29 -4.85
CA ALA A 725 -0.45 23.28 -4.07
C ALA A 725 0.92 22.92 -4.68
N LEU A 726 1.05 22.88 -6.01
CA LEU A 726 2.33 22.68 -6.72
C LEU A 726 3.32 23.82 -6.46
N VAL A 727 2.88 25.06 -6.65
CA VAL A 727 3.70 26.24 -6.35
C VAL A 727 4.09 26.24 -4.88
N GLY A 728 3.13 25.96 -4.00
CA GLY A 728 3.34 25.83 -2.55
C GLY A 728 4.38 24.78 -2.21
N ALA A 729 4.29 23.57 -2.75
CA ALA A 729 5.21 22.47 -2.45
C ALA A 729 6.65 22.73 -2.92
N LEU A 730 6.85 23.48 -4.01
CA LEU A 730 8.18 23.87 -4.47
C LEU A 730 8.74 25.06 -3.66
N PHE A 731 7.90 26.03 -3.33
CA PHE A 731 8.31 27.17 -2.51
C PHE A 731 8.64 26.74 -1.07
N THR A 732 7.86 25.78 -0.58
CA THR A 732 7.95 25.16 0.75
C THR A 732 8.50 23.73 0.64
N GLY A 733 9.41 23.45 -0.29
CA GLY A 733 10.15 22.18 -0.37
C GLY A 733 11.44 22.26 0.46
N PRO A 734 12.03 21.13 0.90
CA PRO A 734 13.39 21.15 1.45
C PRO A 734 14.35 21.64 0.35
N ARG A 735 15.12 22.72 0.65
CA ARG A 735 16.16 23.22 -0.25
C ARG A 735 17.47 22.51 0.08
N GLU A 736 18.08 21.83 -0.90
CA GLU A 736 19.45 21.36 -0.75
C GLU A 736 20.38 22.56 -0.52
N GLY A 737 21.30 22.41 0.44
CA GLY A 737 22.08 23.50 1.00
C GLY A 737 22.85 24.32 -0.02
N GLN A 738 22.35 25.52 -0.33
CA GLN A 738 23.24 26.65 -0.50
C GLN A 738 23.53 27.20 0.89
N PRO A 739 24.80 27.21 1.35
CA PRO A 739 25.14 27.99 2.52
C PRO A 739 24.85 29.45 2.15
N VAL A 740 23.91 30.07 2.85
CA VAL A 740 23.82 31.53 2.93
C VAL A 740 25.01 31.97 3.77
N GLY A 741 26.21 31.84 3.19
CA GLY A 741 27.41 32.50 3.68
C GLY A 741 27.45 33.88 3.03
N ASP A 742 27.71 34.89 3.83
CA ASP A 742 27.89 36.30 3.46
C ASP A 742 29.09 36.58 2.50
N GLU A 743 29.30 35.74 1.48
CA GLU A 743 30.37 35.88 0.48
C GLU A 743 29.83 36.29 -0.91
N ALA A 744 28.67 36.92 -0.98
CA ALA A 744 28.17 37.58 -2.21
C ALA A 744 28.74 39.01 -2.40
N GLU A 745 29.92 39.30 -1.86
CA GLU A 745 30.71 40.49 -2.19
C GLU A 745 32.12 40.11 -2.68
N ALA A 746 32.20 39.41 -3.82
CA ALA A 746 33.39 39.46 -4.66
C ALA A 746 33.03 39.07 -6.09
N GLY A 747 33.14 40.04 -7.00
CA GLY A 747 32.63 39.93 -8.36
C GLY A 747 33.16 38.74 -9.16
N SER A 748 32.23 38.14 -9.90
CA SER A 748 32.54 37.65 -11.24
C SER A 748 31.32 37.86 -12.12
N GLU A 749 31.45 38.71 -13.14
CA GLU A 749 30.53 38.78 -14.30
C GLU A 749 30.73 37.52 -15.15
N ALA A 750 30.42 36.36 -14.60
CA ALA A 750 30.15 35.17 -15.37
C ALA A 750 28.64 35.11 -15.54
N VAL A 751 28.16 35.08 -16.77
CA VAL A 751 26.78 34.70 -17.08
C VAL A 751 26.63 33.25 -16.65
N GLU A 752 26.21 33.03 -15.40
CA GLU A 752 25.70 31.74 -14.96
C GLU A 752 24.48 31.44 -15.83
N GLU A 753 24.54 30.37 -16.62
CA GLU A 753 23.35 29.75 -17.18
C GLU A 753 22.38 29.54 -16.01
N LEU A 754 21.27 30.28 -16.01
CA LEU A 754 20.23 30.16 -14.99
C LEU A 754 19.86 28.68 -14.87
N ASP A 755 19.82 28.19 -13.63
CA ASP A 755 19.44 26.80 -13.37
C ASP A 755 18.11 26.54 -14.09
N PRO A 756 18.05 25.55 -14.99
CA PRO A 756 16.85 25.26 -15.75
C PRO A 756 15.61 24.96 -14.90
N ASP A 757 15.77 24.59 -13.63
CA ASP A 757 14.65 24.40 -12.69
C ASP A 757 14.14 25.75 -12.12
N ILE A 758 15.02 26.75 -11.98
CA ILE A 758 14.63 28.12 -11.62
C ILE A 758 13.79 28.73 -12.75
N GLU A 759 14.18 28.55 -14.01
CA GLU A 759 13.39 29.00 -15.16
C GLU A 759 12.00 28.34 -15.19
N ALA A 760 11.94 27.01 -14.98
CA ALA A 760 10.68 26.28 -14.93
C ALA A 760 9.78 26.75 -13.77
N PHE A 761 10.36 27.07 -12.61
CA PHE A 761 9.62 27.61 -11.47
C PHE A 761 9.09 29.03 -11.74
N GLN A 762 9.91 29.89 -12.35
CA GLN A 762 9.49 31.24 -12.78
C GLN A 762 8.36 31.17 -13.81
N GLU A 763 8.43 30.23 -14.75
CA GLU A 763 7.37 29.97 -15.71
C GLU A 763 6.09 29.47 -15.03
N LEU A 764 6.20 28.53 -14.09
CA LEU A 764 5.07 28.02 -13.31
C LEU A 764 4.35 29.16 -12.55
N LEU A 765 5.11 30.03 -11.86
CA LEU A 765 4.58 31.21 -11.17
C LEU A 765 3.96 32.22 -12.14
N GLY A 766 4.65 32.53 -13.25
CA GLY A 766 4.16 33.44 -14.27
C GLY A 766 2.87 32.97 -14.94
N ASN A 767 2.74 31.66 -15.16
CA ASN A 767 1.50 31.06 -15.64
C ASN A 767 0.41 31.12 -14.56
N TYR A 768 0.73 30.85 -13.28
CA TYR A 768 -0.26 30.94 -12.19
C TYR A 768 -0.84 32.35 -12.06
N PHE A 769 -0.01 33.39 -12.00
CA PHE A 769 -0.50 34.78 -11.85
C PHE A 769 -1.27 35.28 -13.08
N ARG A 770 -0.93 34.80 -14.28
CA ARG A 770 -1.66 35.13 -15.51
C ARG A 770 -3.06 34.54 -15.51
N ASP A 771 -3.17 33.28 -15.08
CA ASP A 771 -4.42 32.52 -15.15
C ASP A 771 -5.32 32.81 -13.93
N PHE A 772 -4.73 33.10 -12.76
CA PHE A 772 -5.40 33.36 -11.48
C PHE A 772 -4.90 34.66 -10.81
N PRO A 773 -5.19 35.86 -11.38
CA PRO A 773 -4.72 37.14 -10.82
C PRO A 773 -5.28 37.44 -9.43
N ASP A 774 -6.49 36.97 -9.12
CA ASP A 774 -7.15 37.12 -7.81
C ASP A 774 -7.10 35.83 -6.97
N GLY A 775 -6.22 34.89 -7.33
CA GLY A 775 -6.13 33.56 -6.73
C GLY A 775 -5.62 33.52 -5.28
N ALA A 776 -5.44 32.30 -4.77
CA ALA A 776 -4.93 32.04 -3.43
C ALA A 776 -3.52 32.61 -3.19
N ILE A 777 -2.66 32.63 -4.21
CA ILE A 777 -1.34 33.27 -4.16
C ILE A 777 -1.44 34.62 -4.86
N ARG A 778 -1.14 35.70 -4.14
CA ARG A 778 -1.27 37.07 -4.66
C ARG A 778 0.08 37.73 -4.84
N GLN A 779 0.22 38.46 -5.93
CA GLN A 779 1.34 39.37 -6.13
C GLN A 779 1.00 40.72 -5.48
N VAL A 780 1.93 41.22 -4.66
CA VAL A 780 1.74 42.47 -3.90
C VAL A 780 2.87 43.42 -4.27
N GLU A 781 2.51 44.67 -4.56
CA GLU A 781 3.48 45.75 -4.76
C GLU A 781 3.81 46.37 -3.40
N VAL A 782 5.10 46.40 -3.05
CA VAL A 782 5.60 46.93 -1.77
C VAL A 782 6.37 48.21 -2.04
N ASP A 783 5.95 49.32 -1.43
CA ASP A 783 6.73 50.55 -1.42
C ASP A 783 7.98 50.34 -0.56
N LEU A 784 9.16 50.43 -1.17
CA LEU A 784 10.43 50.24 -0.48
C LEU A 784 10.77 51.42 0.46
N GLU A 785 10.12 52.58 0.31
CA GLU A 785 10.27 53.72 1.22
C GLU A 785 9.44 53.56 2.50
N ASP A 786 8.32 52.82 2.46
CA ASP A 786 7.48 52.46 3.61
C ASP A 786 6.91 51.02 3.50
N PRO A 787 7.76 50.00 3.64
CA PRO A 787 7.39 48.61 3.37
C PRO A 787 6.40 48.07 4.40
N LEU A 788 6.52 48.49 5.66
CA LEU A 788 5.67 48.00 6.75
C LEU A 788 4.22 48.47 6.59
N ARG A 789 4.03 49.72 6.14
CA ARG A 789 2.69 50.25 5.86
C ARG A 789 2.05 49.61 4.64
N SER A 790 2.84 49.32 3.61
CA SER A 790 2.39 48.59 2.41
C SER A 790 1.91 47.17 2.78
N LEU A 791 2.69 46.45 3.59
CA LEU A 791 2.33 45.12 4.09
C LEU A 791 1.12 45.16 5.02
N GLN A 792 0.97 46.20 5.85
CA GLN A 792 -0.20 46.37 6.71
C GLN A 792 -1.51 46.54 5.93
N GLY A 793 -1.47 47.21 4.76
CA GLY A 793 -2.63 47.35 3.88
C GLY A 793 -3.10 46.01 3.29
N VAL A 794 -2.18 45.06 3.13
CA VAL A 794 -2.42 43.73 2.54
C VAL A 794 -2.90 42.72 3.57
N LEU A 795 -2.38 42.79 4.80
CA LEU A 795 -2.70 41.89 5.92
C LEU A 795 -3.98 42.30 6.70
N GLY A 796 -4.60 43.43 6.34
CA GLY A 796 -5.52 44.16 7.21
C GLY A 796 -6.95 43.62 7.40
N GLU A 797 -7.41 42.62 6.64
CA GLU A 797 -8.85 42.24 6.61
C GLU A 797 -9.27 41.15 7.63
N GLY A 798 -8.33 40.49 8.31
CA GLY A 798 -8.59 39.31 9.16
C GLY A 798 -8.28 39.47 10.65
N ARG A 799 -8.31 40.68 11.23
CA ARG A 799 -7.84 40.89 12.61
C ARG A 799 -8.74 40.19 13.65
N PRO A 800 -8.16 39.44 14.62
CA PRO A 800 -8.88 38.98 15.79
C PRO A 800 -9.53 40.15 16.53
N ARG A 801 -10.71 39.94 17.13
CA ARG A 801 -11.29 40.93 18.03
C ARG A 801 -10.40 41.09 19.27
N PRO A 802 -10.06 42.31 19.73
CA PRO A 802 -9.19 42.52 20.90
C PRO A 802 -9.71 41.78 22.15
N GLU A 803 -11.03 41.67 22.31
CA GLU A 803 -11.64 40.95 23.43
C GLU A 803 -11.30 39.44 23.39
N LEU A 804 -11.24 38.84 22.20
CA LEU A 804 -10.89 37.42 22.03
C LEU A 804 -9.43 37.17 22.38
N VAL A 805 -8.54 38.06 21.91
CA VAL A 805 -7.10 37.99 22.22
C VAL A 805 -6.87 38.09 23.72
N GLN A 806 -7.55 39.03 24.39
CA GLN A 806 -7.47 39.18 25.84
C GLN A 806 -7.97 37.93 26.58
N GLN A 807 -9.10 37.36 26.17
CA GLN A 807 -9.64 36.13 26.77
C GLN A 807 -8.71 34.92 26.63
N ILE A 808 -8.02 34.79 25.49
CA ILE A 808 -6.99 33.77 25.28
C ILE A 808 -5.75 34.04 26.16
N SER A 809 -5.31 35.30 26.21
CA SER A 809 -4.14 35.75 26.99
C SER A 809 -4.34 35.57 28.51
N ASP A 810 -5.58 35.65 28.99
CA ASP A 810 -5.93 35.40 30.41
C ASP A 810 -6.22 33.91 30.70
N GLY A 811 -6.12 33.04 29.69
CA GLY A 811 -6.37 31.60 29.83
C GLY A 811 -7.82 31.26 30.16
N THR A 812 -8.77 32.07 29.68
CA THR A 812 -10.23 31.85 29.82
C THR A 812 -10.81 31.11 28.62
N LEU A 813 -10.21 31.26 27.44
CA LEU A 813 -10.49 30.47 26.25
C LEU A 813 -9.33 29.52 25.92
N PRO A 814 -9.61 28.35 25.32
CA PRO A 814 -8.58 27.47 24.77
C PRO A 814 -7.64 28.21 23.83
N TYR A 815 -6.34 27.95 23.96
CA TYR A 815 -5.32 28.58 23.14
C TYR A 815 -5.46 28.20 21.66
N GLY A 816 -6.02 27.04 21.34
CA GLY A 816 -6.28 26.61 19.97
C GLY A 816 -7.16 27.58 19.16
N PHE A 817 -7.98 28.43 19.82
CA PHE A 817 -8.67 29.52 19.14
C PHE A 817 -7.73 30.56 18.52
N ALA A 818 -6.55 30.77 19.09
CA ALA A 818 -5.54 31.65 18.50
C ALA A 818 -5.02 31.08 17.17
N SER A 819 -4.74 29.78 17.14
CA SER A 819 -4.33 29.07 15.92
C SER A 819 -5.43 29.12 14.85
N GLU A 820 -6.68 28.89 15.23
CA GLU A 820 -7.84 28.96 14.32
C GLU A 820 -7.98 30.34 13.67
N VAL A 821 -7.94 31.41 14.48
CA VAL A 821 -8.09 32.78 13.97
C VAL A 821 -6.88 33.21 13.13
N ALA A 822 -5.69 32.75 13.49
CA ALA A 822 -4.47 33.05 12.74
C ALA A 822 -4.31 32.19 11.48
N GLY A 823 -5.15 31.17 11.28
CA GLY A 823 -5.00 30.19 10.21
C GLY A 823 -3.69 29.39 10.31
N LYS A 824 -3.20 29.17 11.53
CA LYS A 824 -1.99 28.42 11.83
C LYS A 824 -2.32 27.05 12.40
N THR A 825 -1.37 26.12 12.34
CA THR A 825 -1.51 24.82 13.04
C THR A 825 -1.59 25.02 14.55
N TYR A 826 -2.16 24.04 15.25
CA TYR A 826 -2.21 24.06 16.70
C TYR A 826 -0.80 24.00 17.30
N LEU A 827 0.10 23.19 16.72
CA LEU A 827 1.50 23.14 17.15
C LEU A 827 2.22 24.48 17.00
N GLU A 828 2.07 25.17 15.87
CA GLU A 828 2.65 26.51 15.67
C GLU A 828 2.22 27.47 16.77
N GLY A 829 0.93 27.49 17.08
CA GLY A 829 0.41 28.30 18.18
C GLY A 829 1.08 27.94 19.50
N LEU A 830 1.09 26.67 19.87
CA LEU A 830 1.63 26.20 21.15
C LEU A 830 3.14 26.47 21.31
N ILE A 831 3.91 26.42 20.21
CA ILE A 831 5.35 26.71 20.24
C ILE A 831 5.63 28.21 20.17
N ALA A 832 4.93 28.97 19.32
CA ALA A 832 5.06 30.43 19.26
C ALA A 832 4.72 31.10 20.60
N ARG A 833 3.86 30.45 21.40
CA ARG A 833 3.54 30.83 22.78
C ARG A 833 4.71 30.71 23.76
N SER A 834 5.88 30.18 23.41
CA SER A 834 6.95 29.85 24.39
C SER A 834 7.43 31.01 25.28
N THR A 835 7.08 32.25 24.94
CA THR A 835 7.38 33.47 25.72
C THR A 835 6.18 34.00 26.54
N GLY A 836 4.98 33.47 26.34
CA GLY A 836 3.74 33.81 27.04
C GLY A 836 3.35 32.81 28.15
N PRO A 837 2.37 33.15 29.01
CA PRO A 837 1.98 32.28 30.12
C PRO A 837 1.35 30.97 29.63
N VAL A 838 1.76 29.85 30.23
CA VAL A 838 1.08 28.56 30.10
C VAL A 838 0.17 28.35 31.32
N PHE A 839 -1.14 28.48 31.09
CA PHE A 839 -2.13 28.30 32.14
C PHE A 839 -2.38 26.83 32.38
N THR A 840 -1.78 26.35 33.46
CA THR A 840 -1.95 25.02 34.05
C THR A 840 -2.30 25.19 35.53
N GLY A 841 -2.59 24.09 36.22
CA GLY A 841 -2.87 24.03 37.64
C GLY A 841 -4.35 23.75 37.96
N PRO A 842 -4.60 23.20 39.17
CA PRO A 842 -5.89 22.63 39.51
C PRO A 842 -6.96 23.71 39.60
N THR A 843 -7.98 23.60 38.75
CA THR A 843 -9.25 24.32 38.98
C THR A 843 -10.09 23.60 40.04
N ASN A 844 -9.87 22.28 40.18
CA ASN A 844 -10.49 21.41 41.17
C ASN A 844 -9.59 20.18 41.43
N ALA A 845 -8.72 20.26 42.45
CA ALA A 845 -7.71 19.25 42.75
C ALA A 845 -8.30 17.84 43.00
N ASP A 846 -9.48 17.76 43.61
CA ASP A 846 -10.14 16.46 43.88
C ASP A 846 -10.65 15.79 42.59
N ALA A 847 -11.15 16.59 41.64
CA ALA A 847 -11.62 16.08 40.35
C ALA A 847 -10.45 15.56 39.51
N GLU A 848 -9.33 16.25 39.51
CA GLU A 848 -8.11 15.83 38.82
C GLU A 848 -7.51 14.56 39.45
N ALA A 849 -7.46 14.49 40.78
CA ALA A 849 -7.07 13.26 41.50
C ALA A 849 -7.99 12.07 41.16
N GLY A 850 -9.29 12.31 40.97
CA GLY A 850 -10.23 11.31 40.45
C GLY A 850 -9.90 10.85 39.04
N ALA A 851 -9.59 11.79 38.15
CA ALA A 851 -9.22 11.52 36.76
C ALA A 851 -7.95 10.66 36.65
N PHE A 852 -6.92 10.94 37.46
CA PHE A 852 -5.68 10.15 37.50
C PHE A 852 -5.92 8.69 37.87
N ARG A 853 -6.70 8.45 38.92
CA ARG A 853 -7.01 7.07 39.35
C ARG A 853 -7.80 6.30 38.30
N ALA A 854 -8.71 6.97 37.59
CA ALA A 854 -9.44 6.37 36.48
C ALA A 854 -8.53 6.10 35.26
N ALA A 855 -7.57 6.99 35.02
CA ALA A 855 -6.62 6.94 33.92
C ALA A 855 -5.61 5.79 34.04
N HIS A 856 -5.12 5.50 35.25
CA HIS A 856 -4.05 4.51 35.47
C HIS A 856 -4.35 3.15 34.82
N ASP A 857 -5.55 2.62 35.07
CA ASP A 857 -5.96 1.29 34.58
C ASP A 857 -6.61 1.32 33.18
N ARG A 858 -7.33 2.39 32.83
CA ARG A 858 -8.14 2.45 31.59
C ARG A 858 -7.39 3.08 30.41
N GLY A 859 -6.37 3.89 30.70
CA GLY A 859 -5.66 4.70 29.71
C GLY A 859 -6.18 6.12 29.61
N ILE A 860 -5.61 6.88 28.68
CA ILE A 860 -5.81 8.32 28.51
C ILE A 860 -5.77 8.74 27.04
N ILE A 861 -6.36 9.91 26.76
CA ILE A 861 -6.17 10.64 25.50
C ILE A 861 -5.25 11.84 25.77
N LEU A 862 -4.13 11.92 25.06
CA LEU A 862 -3.20 13.05 25.11
C LEU A 862 -3.59 14.10 24.09
N ASP A 863 -3.67 15.34 24.53
CA ASP A 863 -3.78 16.50 23.68
C ASP A 863 -2.39 17.04 23.28
N LEU A 864 -2.32 17.73 22.14
CA LEU A 864 -1.09 18.31 21.61
C LEU A 864 -0.43 19.30 22.59
N SER A 865 -1.19 20.03 23.41
CA SER A 865 -0.61 20.89 24.46
C SER A 865 0.20 20.09 25.48
N ALA A 866 -0.29 18.92 25.90
CA ALA A 866 0.44 18.04 26.81
C ALA A 866 1.67 17.42 26.14
N LEU A 867 1.59 17.07 24.86
CA LEU A 867 2.73 16.58 24.10
C LEU A 867 3.85 17.62 24.00
N VAL A 868 3.52 18.89 23.78
CA VAL A 868 4.48 20.01 23.82
C VAL A 868 5.14 20.10 25.20
N THR A 869 4.37 19.97 26.28
CA THR A 869 4.92 19.97 27.65
C THR A 869 5.88 18.82 27.88
N ILE A 870 5.47 17.58 27.54
CA ILE A 870 6.29 16.38 27.69
C ILE A 870 7.58 16.53 26.89
N ALA A 871 7.50 17.03 25.65
CA ALA A 871 8.65 17.25 24.78
C ALA A 871 9.67 18.26 25.32
N ARG A 872 9.30 19.12 26.28
CA ARG A 872 10.22 20.04 26.98
C ARG A 872 10.96 19.37 28.15
N LEU A 873 10.40 18.32 28.73
CA LEU A 873 10.98 17.63 29.88
C LEU A 873 12.21 16.81 29.47
N PRO A 874 13.12 16.48 30.41
CA PRO A 874 14.22 15.55 30.18
C PRO A 874 13.72 14.19 29.64
N GLU A 875 14.45 13.59 28.69
CA GLU A 875 14.07 12.34 28.03
C GLU A 875 13.68 11.19 28.98
N PRO A 876 14.39 10.94 30.11
CA PRO A 876 13.98 9.90 31.06
C PRO A 876 12.57 10.10 31.62
N LEU A 877 12.14 11.35 31.82
CA LEU A 877 10.81 11.66 32.33
C LEU A 877 9.74 11.49 31.25
N ARG A 878 10.05 11.76 29.98
CA ARG A 878 9.09 11.58 28.89
C ARG A 878 8.57 10.14 28.83
N VAL A 879 9.50 9.19 28.90
CA VAL A 879 9.19 7.74 28.88
C VAL A 879 8.46 7.32 30.15
N LEU A 880 8.87 7.83 31.32
CA LEU A 880 8.22 7.47 32.59
C LEU A 880 6.80 8.00 32.71
N LEU A 881 6.55 9.25 32.29
CA LEU A 881 5.24 9.87 32.38
C LEU A 881 4.25 9.24 31.40
N THR A 882 4.65 9.01 30.15
CA THR A 882 3.80 8.33 29.14
C THR A 882 3.56 6.87 29.51
N GLY A 883 4.58 6.17 30.04
CA GLY A 883 4.49 4.78 30.48
C GLY A 883 3.77 4.55 31.80
N HIS A 884 3.36 5.61 32.51
CA HIS A 884 2.62 5.48 33.79
C HIS A 884 1.20 4.91 33.61
N PHE A 885 0.61 5.10 32.43
CA PHE A 885 -0.75 4.67 32.12
C PHE A 885 -0.75 3.35 31.34
N ALA A 886 -1.75 2.50 31.57
CA ALA A 886 -1.87 1.22 30.85
C ALA A 886 -1.99 1.38 29.32
N ASN A 887 -2.53 2.52 28.87
CA ASN A 887 -2.65 2.85 27.45
C ASN A 887 -2.63 4.37 27.24
N ALA A 888 -1.63 4.88 26.53
CA ALA A 888 -1.52 6.28 26.16
C ALA A 888 -1.87 6.45 24.67
N ARG A 889 -2.92 7.23 24.39
CA ARG A 889 -3.44 7.42 23.03
C ARG A 889 -3.38 8.87 22.59
N ALA A 890 -3.26 9.11 21.30
CA ALA A 890 -3.39 10.42 20.68
C ALA A 890 -4.17 10.29 19.36
N LEU A 891 -4.46 11.41 18.71
CA LEU A 891 -5.22 11.43 17.47
C LEU A 891 -4.32 11.55 16.24
N THR A 892 -4.70 10.83 15.16
CA THR A 892 -4.03 10.96 13.86
C THR A 892 -4.09 12.39 13.33
N ASP A 893 -5.22 13.09 13.48
CA ASP A 893 -5.38 14.48 13.02
C ASP A 893 -4.46 15.46 13.76
N GLN A 894 -4.25 15.28 15.07
CA GLN A 894 -3.29 16.08 15.84
C GLN A 894 -1.83 15.73 15.50
N GLN A 895 -1.55 14.49 15.11
CA GLN A 895 -0.23 14.12 14.59
C GLN A 895 0.04 14.83 13.25
N SER A 896 -0.94 14.84 12.34
CA SER A 896 -0.81 15.55 11.07
C SER A 896 -0.63 17.06 11.27
N ASP A 897 -1.38 17.67 12.19
CA ASP A 897 -1.17 19.07 12.61
C ASP A 897 0.25 19.31 13.14
N ALA A 898 0.77 18.40 13.98
CA ALA A 898 2.11 18.51 14.52
C ALA A 898 3.21 18.37 13.46
N VAL A 899 3.05 17.45 12.50
CA VAL A 899 3.99 17.29 11.38
C VAL A 899 4.00 18.55 10.51
N GLU A 900 2.82 19.10 10.22
CA GLU A 900 2.72 20.34 9.45
C GLU A 900 3.35 21.53 10.20
N GLY A 901 3.01 21.70 11.48
CA GLY A 901 3.55 22.78 12.30
C GLY A 901 5.07 22.70 12.43
N ALA A 902 5.64 21.50 12.60
CA ALA A 902 7.09 21.31 12.66
C ALA A 902 7.79 21.70 11.35
N ARG A 903 7.15 21.46 10.20
CA ARG A 903 7.67 21.89 8.88
C ARG A 903 7.65 23.40 8.75
N VAL A 904 6.58 24.06 9.20
CA VAL A 904 6.49 25.53 9.15
C VAL A 904 7.53 26.16 10.09
N ILE A 905 7.65 25.66 11.32
CA ILE A 905 8.61 26.16 12.32
C ILE A 905 10.06 25.97 11.86
N SER A 906 10.40 24.87 11.18
CA SER A 906 11.78 24.68 10.69
C SER A 906 12.19 25.67 9.59
N ARG A 907 11.23 26.40 9.01
CA ARG A 907 11.43 27.43 7.98
C ARG A 907 11.23 28.85 8.48
N ASP A 908 11.12 29.00 9.79
CA ASP A 908 10.95 30.31 10.39
C ASP A 908 12.07 31.26 9.94
N SER A 909 11.69 32.40 9.39
CA SER A 909 12.64 33.41 8.91
C SER A 909 13.30 34.18 10.05
N GLY A 910 12.84 33.99 11.29
CA GLY A 910 13.26 34.78 12.45
C GLY A 910 12.65 36.16 12.50
N MET A 911 11.72 36.50 11.59
CA MET A 911 11.04 37.79 11.58
C MET A 911 9.53 37.59 11.67
N SER A 912 8.87 38.33 12.55
CA SER A 912 7.42 38.33 12.68
C SER A 912 6.90 39.77 12.65
N LEU A 913 6.01 40.06 11.70
CA LEU A 913 5.39 41.37 11.58
C LEU A 913 4.20 41.48 12.53
N HIS A 914 4.29 42.39 13.48
CA HIS A 914 3.20 42.79 14.36
C HIS A 914 2.51 44.02 13.77
N PRO A 915 1.26 43.88 13.30
CA PRO A 915 0.53 45.02 12.76
C PRO A 915 0.22 46.03 13.87
N GLY A 916 0.43 47.32 13.63
CA GLY A 916 0.15 48.36 14.62
C GLY A 916 -1.34 48.49 14.97
N GLU A 917 -1.64 48.86 16.20
CA GLU A 917 -3.00 49.14 16.71
C GLU A 917 -3.31 50.64 16.75
N GLY A 918 -4.42 51.05 16.12
CA GLY A 918 -4.86 52.45 16.13
C GLY A 918 -3.85 53.40 15.49
N ALA A 919 -3.17 54.21 16.31
CA ALA A 919 -2.12 55.15 15.90
C ALA A 919 -0.70 54.57 16.03
N GLU A 920 -0.55 53.35 16.56
CA GLU A 920 0.74 52.68 16.67
C GLU A 920 1.23 52.20 15.30
N LEU A 921 2.54 52.33 15.08
CA LEU A 921 3.19 51.85 13.87
C LEU A 921 3.35 50.32 13.93
N PRO A 922 3.25 49.62 12.79
CA PRO A 922 3.62 48.22 12.72
C PRO A 922 5.08 48.03 13.16
N SER A 923 5.34 46.93 13.85
CA SER A 923 6.66 46.58 14.37
C SER A 923 7.07 45.19 13.90
N VAL A 924 8.38 44.93 13.84
CA VAL A 924 8.91 43.61 13.50
C VAL A 924 9.61 43.07 14.73
N GLU A 925 9.21 41.88 15.14
CA GLU A 925 9.90 41.10 16.15
C GLU A 925 10.96 40.22 15.47
N HIS A 926 12.17 40.27 16.00
CA HIS A 926 13.29 39.46 15.55
C HIS A 926 13.57 38.36 16.57
N ARG A 927 13.61 37.12 16.10
CA ARG A 927 14.08 35.96 16.86
C ARG A 927 15.49 35.60 16.43
N THR A 928 16.30 35.21 17.40
CA THR A 928 17.67 34.77 17.19
C THR A 928 17.70 33.39 16.52
N PRO A 929 18.79 33.06 15.79
CA PRO A 929 18.96 31.72 15.21
C PRO A 929 18.84 30.59 16.24
N ASP A 930 19.33 30.82 17.46
CA ASP A 930 19.27 29.84 18.56
C ASP A 930 17.83 29.60 19.03
N GLU A 931 16.98 30.63 19.07
CA GLU A 931 15.55 30.50 19.40
C GLU A 931 14.79 29.73 18.33
N ILE A 932 15.12 29.96 17.05
CA ILE A 932 14.52 29.23 15.92
C ILE A 932 14.94 27.76 15.99
N ALA A 933 16.23 27.47 16.19
CA ALA A 933 16.73 26.11 16.32
C ALA A 933 16.10 25.37 17.52
N ALA A 934 15.94 26.06 18.65
CA ALA A 934 15.27 25.49 19.82
C ALA A 934 13.79 25.19 19.57
N ALA A 935 13.07 26.09 18.88
CA ALA A 935 11.67 25.86 18.49
C ALA A 935 11.53 24.69 17.52
N ALA A 936 12.41 24.59 16.52
CA ALA A 936 12.43 23.49 15.56
C ALA A 936 12.75 22.14 16.25
N ALA A 937 13.75 22.10 17.12
CA ALA A 937 14.09 20.90 17.89
C ALA A 937 12.94 20.46 18.83
N LEU A 938 12.23 21.42 19.42
CA LEU A 938 11.04 21.11 20.22
C LEU A 938 9.91 20.54 19.36
N ALA A 939 9.63 21.13 18.20
CA ALA A 939 8.61 20.64 17.28
C ALA A 939 8.92 19.21 16.80
N GLU A 940 10.18 18.94 16.46
CA GLU A 940 10.63 17.60 16.09
C GLU A 940 10.45 16.59 17.24
N SER A 941 10.81 16.99 18.47
CA SER A 941 10.61 16.19 19.68
C SER A 941 9.13 15.84 19.93
N VAL A 942 8.21 16.76 19.64
CA VAL A 942 6.76 16.50 19.71
C VAL A 942 6.35 15.45 18.69
N VAL A 943 6.76 15.60 17.42
CA VAL A 943 6.49 14.63 16.35
C VAL A 943 7.04 13.24 16.70
N GLN A 944 8.26 13.17 17.24
CA GLN A 944 8.86 11.92 17.69
C GLN A 944 8.09 11.27 18.85
N THR A 945 7.48 12.06 19.74
CA THR A 945 6.71 11.55 20.89
C THR A 945 5.47 10.77 20.45
N PHE A 946 4.85 11.12 19.32
CA PHE A 946 3.72 10.34 18.76
C PHE A 946 4.09 8.88 18.46
N SER A 947 5.35 8.56 18.18
CA SER A 947 5.80 7.17 17.92
C SER A 947 5.69 6.25 19.14
N LEU A 948 5.53 6.82 20.34
CA LEU A 948 5.38 6.10 21.60
C LEU A 948 3.90 5.83 21.97
N LEU A 949 2.95 6.34 21.18
CA LEU A 949 1.53 6.37 21.49
C LEU A 949 0.72 5.49 20.53
N ALA A 950 -0.45 5.03 20.98
CA ALA A 950 -1.45 4.47 20.09
C ALA A 950 -2.23 5.61 19.41
N LEU A 951 -2.45 5.52 18.10
CA LEU A 951 -3.19 6.52 17.35
C LEU A 951 -4.64 6.06 17.11
N ASP A 952 -5.59 6.89 17.52
CA ASP A 952 -7.01 6.73 17.22
C ASP A 952 -7.41 7.71 16.09
N SER A 953 -8.37 7.32 15.25
CA SER A 953 -8.94 8.18 14.21
C SER A 953 -10.21 8.86 14.71
N HIS A 954 -10.23 10.20 14.72
CA HIS A 954 -11.38 11.00 15.15
C HIS A 954 -11.37 12.38 14.50
N SER A 955 -12.02 12.49 13.33
CA SER A 955 -11.89 13.65 12.45
C SER A 955 -13.05 14.66 12.52
N GLN A 956 -14.08 14.38 13.34
CA GLN A 956 -15.25 15.25 13.47
C GLN A 956 -15.67 15.38 14.94
N LEU A 957 -16.20 16.54 15.30
CA LEU A 957 -16.81 16.76 16.61
C LEU A 957 -18.14 16.02 16.68
N THR A 958 -18.25 15.10 17.63
CA THR A 958 -19.43 14.23 17.81
C THR A 958 -20.03 14.35 19.20
N ALA A 959 -19.22 14.60 20.23
CA ALA A 959 -19.65 14.65 21.62
C ALA A 959 -19.90 16.08 22.13
N ILE A 960 -19.16 17.07 21.62
CA ILE A 960 -19.30 18.49 21.98
C ILE A 960 -20.26 19.16 20.98
N GLU A 961 -21.53 18.75 21.03
CA GLU A 961 -22.57 19.12 20.05
C GLU A 961 -22.66 20.64 19.77
N ARG A 962 -22.53 21.48 20.82
CA ARG A 962 -22.63 22.94 20.69
C ARG A 962 -21.54 23.58 19.83
N LEU A 963 -20.40 22.91 19.71
CA LEU A 963 -19.26 23.38 18.90
C LEU A 963 -19.21 22.69 17.54
N ALA A 964 -19.86 21.54 17.37
CA ALA A 964 -19.93 20.83 16.10
C ALA A 964 -20.65 21.63 14.99
N GLU A 965 -21.55 22.56 15.36
CA GLU A 965 -22.23 23.46 14.41
C GLU A 965 -21.33 24.58 13.87
N LEU A 966 -20.20 24.84 14.53
CA LEU A 966 -19.22 25.83 14.10
C LEU A 966 -18.17 25.10 13.27
N ASP A 967 -18.06 25.46 11.98
CA ASP A 967 -17.16 24.84 11.02
C ASP A 967 -15.69 25.21 11.31
N PHE A 968 -15.12 24.56 12.34
CA PHE A 968 -13.72 24.73 12.75
C PHE A 968 -12.79 23.98 11.81
N ARG A 969 -11.69 24.64 11.43
CA ARG A 969 -10.64 24.03 10.57
C ARG A 969 -9.56 23.33 11.39
N GLY A 970 -9.31 23.77 12.62
CA GLY A 970 -8.24 23.28 13.49
C GLY A 970 -8.56 22.00 14.27
N SER A 971 -7.52 21.20 14.53
CA SER A 971 -7.61 19.89 15.22
C SER A 971 -7.68 19.98 16.76
N PHE A 972 -7.60 21.18 17.34
CA PHE A 972 -7.37 21.37 18.78
C PHE A 972 -8.50 20.87 19.69
N LEU A 973 -9.75 20.81 19.20
CA LEU A 973 -10.91 20.32 19.97
C LEU A 973 -11.05 18.79 19.92
N LEU A 974 -10.45 18.12 18.94
CA LEU A 974 -10.72 16.72 18.63
C LEU A 974 -10.31 15.79 19.78
N ALA A 975 -9.19 16.05 20.46
CA ALA A 975 -8.75 15.24 21.59
C ALA A 975 -9.73 15.31 22.76
N ALA A 976 -10.27 16.51 23.04
CA ALA A 976 -11.27 16.70 24.08
C ALA A 976 -12.60 16.03 23.72
N ASP A 977 -13.03 16.14 22.46
CA ASP A 977 -14.25 15.48 21.96
C ASP A 977 -14.14 13.95 22.06
N HIS A 978 -13.04 13.38 21.59
CA HIS A 978 -12.77 11.93 21.64
C HIS A 978 -12.66 11.41 23.08
N ALA A 979 -12.08 12.18 23.98
CA ALA A 979 -12.01 11.83 25.40
C ALA A 979 -13.42 11.74 26.03
N VAL A 980 -14.32 12.65 25.67
CA VAL A 980 -15.72 12.63 26.12
C VAL A 980 -16.47 11.45 25.51
N ASP A 981 -16.35 11.22 24.20
CA ASP A 981 -17.03 10.12 23.49
C ASP A 981 -16.62 8.73 24.03
N THR A 982 -15.32 8.52 24.23
CA THR A 982 -14.78 7.24 24.73
C THR A 982 -14.86 7.07 26.24
N GLY A 983 -15.15 8.16 26.98
CA GLY A 983 -15.14 8.18 28.45
C GLY A 983 -13.77 7.99 29.08
N LEU A 984 -12.69 8.28 28.34
CA LEU A 984 -11.31 8.26 28.84
C LEU A 984 -10.89 9.66 29.35
N PRO A 985 -10.05 9.75 30.40
CA PRO A 985 -9.54 11.05 30.85
C PRO A 985 -8.65 11.73 29.79
N LEU A 986 -8.84 13.03 29.62
CA LEU A 986 -8.03 13.92 28.79
C LEU A 986 -6.80 14.40 29.58
N TRP A 987 -5.61 14.24 29.01
CA TRP A 987 -4.40 14.92 29.47
C TRP A 987 -4.14 16.14 28.58
N SER A 988 -4.32 17.34 29.14
CA SER A 988 -4.13 18.61 28.43
C SER A 988 -3.49 19.65 29.35
N ASP A 989 -2.48 20.37 28.84
CA ASP A 989 -1.85 21.51 29.52
C ASP A 989 -2.43 22.86 29.08
N ASP A 990 -3.56 22.82 28.36
CA ASP A 990 -4.44 23.94 28.14
C ASP A 990 -5.61 23.86 29.15
N ARG A 991 -5.50 24.62 30.25
CA ARG A 991 -6.51 24.64 31.31
C ARG A 991 -7.92 24.91 30.79
N ALA A 992 -8.08 25.78 29.80
CA ALA A 992 -9.39 26.13 29.26
C ALA A 992 -9.96 24.99 28.44
N LEU A 993 -9.13 24.28 27.64
CA LEU A 993 -9.55 23.06 26.93
C LEU A 993 -9.95 21.94 27.91
N GLY A 994 -9.16 21.71 28.96
CA GLY A 994 -9.53 20.79 30.04
C GLY A 994 -10.84 21.19 30.74
N GLY A 995 -11.11 22.50 30.85
CA GLY A 995 -12.39 23.05 31.30
C GLY A 995 -13.56 22.67 30.38
N VAL A 996 -13.39 22.77 29.06
CA VAL A 996 -14.41 22.38 28.07
C VAL A 996 -14.76 20.89 28.18
N ALA A 997 -13.76 20.01 28.30
CA ALA A 997 -13.99 18.58 28.47
C ALA A 997 -14.81 18.29 29.75
N ARG A 998 -14.47 18.93 30.87
CA ARG A 998 -15.19 18.77 32.16
C ARG A 998 -16.62 19.31 32.12
N LEU A 999 -16.86 20.45 31.46
CA LEU A 999 -18.20 21.01 31.29
C LEU A 999 -19.13 20.12 30.46
N THR A 1000 -18.55 19.28 29.59
CA THR A 1000 -19.26 18.32 28.74
C THR A 1000 -19.39 16.93 29.41
N GLY A 1001 -18.98 16.81 30.68
CA GLY A 1001 -19.11 15.57 31.47
C GLY A 1001 -17.91 14.63 31.41
N GLY A 1002 -16.82 15.01 30.72
CA GLY A 1002 -15.56 14.28 30.69
C GLY A 1002 -14.68 14.52 31.92
N HIS A 1003 -13.54 13.84 31.96
CA HIS A 1003 -12.49 14.03 32.96
C HIS A 1003 -11.24 14.60 32.30
N ALA A 1004 -10.55 15.53 32.96
CA ALA A 1004 -9.32 16.12 32.44
C ALA A 1004 -8.33 16.47 33.56
N PHE A 1005 -7.04 16.34 33.27
CA PHE A 1005 -5.92 16.72 34.14
C PHE A 1005 -4.74 17.28 33.32
N ASP A 1006 -3.80 17.95 34.00
CA ASP A 1006 -2.61 18.54 33.40
C ASP A 1006 -1.30 17.93 33.93
N THR A 1007 -0.18 18.29 33.31
CA THR A 1007 1.16 17.76 33.65
C THR A 1007 1.63 18.16 35.06
N PRO A 1008 1.49 19.42 35.52
CA PRO A 1008 1.82 19.78 36.89
C PRO A 1008 1.04 18.98 37.94
N ALA A 1009 -0.25 18.72 37.71
CA ALA A 1009 -1.05 17.90 38.61
C ALA A 1009 -0.56 16.43 38.62
N LEU A 1010 -0.12 15.90 37.47
CA LEU A 1010 0.47 14.57 37.38
C LEU A 1010 1.77 14.48 38.17
N ILE A 1011 2.67 15.46 38.00
CA ILE A 1011 3.95 15.54 38.75
C ILE A 1011 3.69 15.58 40.25
N ARG A 1012 2.73 16.40 40.70
CA ARG A 1012 2.32 16.48 42.11
C ARG A 1012 1.84 15.12 42.63
N HIS A 1013 1.01 14.42 41.86
CA HIS A 1013 0.52 13.09 42.22
C HIS A 1013 1.65 12.05 42.31
N LEU A 1014 2.55 12.01 41.31
CA LEU A 1014 3.68 11.09 41.30
C LEU A 1014 4.68 11.36 42.43
N ARG A 1015 4.83 12.63 42.84
CA ARG A 1015 5.59 13.02 44.02
C ARG A 1015 4.99 12.43 45.29
N THR A 1016 3.66 12.42 45.42
CA THR A 1016 2.98 11.81 46.59
C THR A 1016 3.08 10.30 46.64
N GLU A 1017 3.09 9.63 45.49
CA GLU A 1017 3.22 8.17 45.38
C GLU A 1017 4.68 7.69 45.46
N ALA A 1018 5.66 8.59 45.42
CA ALA A 1018 7.10 8.30 45.45
C ALA A 1018 7.56 7.28 44.39
N VAL A 1019 6.94 7.31 43.20
CA VAL A 1019 7.22 6.39 42.08
C VAL A 1019 8.45 6.82 41.28
N ILE A 1020 8.71 8.13 41.22
CA ILE A 1020 9.82 8.75 40.47
C ILE A 1020 10.74 9.48 41.45
N ASP A 1021 12.03 9.52 41.13
CA ASP A 1021 13.04 10.26 41.90
C ASP A 1021 12.65 11.74 42.08
N ALA A 1022 12.75 12.23 43.30
CA ALA A 1022 12.37 13.59 43.66
C ALA A 1022 13.23 14.64 42.94
N GLU A 1023 14.51 14.36 42.70
CA GLU A 1023 15.40 15.28 41.97
C GLU A 1023 14.96 15.45 40.50
N LEU A 1024 14.47 14.38 39.87
CA LEU A 1024 13.93 14.46 38.51
C LEU A 1024 12.62 15.25 38.48
N LEU A 1025 11.73 15.06 39.48
CA LEU A 1025 10.49 15.83 39.58
C LEU A 1025 10.76 17.32 39.84
N ASP A 1026 11.77 17.65 40.66
CA ASP A 1026 12.21 19.03 40.89
C ASP A 1026 12.75 19.68 39.60
N LEU A 1027 13.52 18.92 38.81
CA LEU A 1027 14.01 19.38 37.50
C LEU A 1027 12.85 19.60 36.52
N ALA A 1028 11.81 18.77 36.55
CA ALA A 1028 10.62 18.96 35.73
C ALA A 1028 9.88 20.24 36.10
N ASP A 1029 9.54 20.42 37.38
CA ASP A 1029 8.87 21.63 37.88
C ASP A 1029 9.68 22.89 37.54
N ALA A 1030 11.01 22.86 37.72
CA ALA A 1030 11.88 23.97 37.35
C ALA A 1030 11.88 24.27 35.84
N THR A 1031 11.86 23.23 35.00
CA THR A 1031 11.80 23.35 33.53
C THR A 1031 10.48 23.97 33.07
N LEU A 1032 9.37 23.57 33.70
CA LEU A 1032 8.05 24.13 33.42
C LEU A 1032 7.96 25.60 33.84
N ILE A 1033 8.48 25.98 35.02
CA ILE A 1033 8.53 27.37 35.46
C ILE A 1033 9.38 28.22 34.49
N ALA A 1034 10.56 27.71 34.10
CA ALA A 1034 11.43 28.38 33.12
C ALA A 1034 10.74 28.62 31.77
N ALA A 1035 9.81 27.75 31.39
CA ALA A 1035 9.01 27.84 30.16
C ALA A 1035 7.68 28.60 30.33
N GLY A 1036 7.40 29.22 31.48
CA GLY A 1036 6.23 30.08 31.68
C GLY A 1036 4.96 29.40 32.21
N TYR A 1037 5.05 28.20 32.78
CA TYR A 1037 3.90 27.50 33.35
C TYR A 1037 3.50 28.07 34.71
N THR A 1038 2.21 28.35 34.90
CA THR A 1038 1.69 29.17 36.02
C THR A 1038 1.08 28.36 37.18
N GLY A 1039 0.87 27.05 36.99
CA GLY A 1039 0.22 26.14 37.96
C GLY A 1039 1.14 25.31 38.84
N VAL A 1040 2.43 25.65 38.92
CA VAL A 1040 3.45 24.91 39.67
C VAL A 1040 3.58 25.47 41.09
N ASP A 1041 3.65 24.59 42.10
CA ASP A 1041 3.70 24.98 43.51
C ASP A 1041 4.99 25.75 43.86
N PHE A 1042 4.92 26.68 44.83
CA PHE A 1042 6.11 27.45 45.22
C PHE A 1042 7.10 26.62 46.03
N SER A 1043 8.36 26.58 45.56
CA SER A 1043 9.50 26.10 46.34
C SER A 1043 10.74 26.93 46.00
N PRO A 1044 11.39 27.59 46.98
CA PRO A 1044 12.57 28.42 46.71
C PRO A 1044 13.70 27.68 45.98
N SER A 1045 13.93 26.40 46.27
CA SER A 1045 14.99 25.62 45.60
C SER A 1045 14.67 25.36 44.14
N ILE A 1046 13.43 24.99 43.82
CA ILE A 1046 12.97 24.72 42.46
C ILE A 1046 12.95 26.00 41.63
N TRP A 1047 12.48 27.12 42.20
CA TRP A 1047 12.43 28.41 41.50
C TRP A 1047 13.83 28.99 41.25
N ASN A 1048 14.80 28.78 42.15
CA ASN A 1048 16.20 29.11 41.88
C ASN A 1048 16.77 28.25 40.74
N LEU A 1049 16.45 26.95 40.70
CA LEU A 1049 16.84 26.08 39.59
C LEU A 1049 16.21 26.57 38.27
N ALA A 1050 14.93 26.96 38.28
CA ALA A 1050 14.24 27.50 37.11
C ALA A 1050 14.92 28.75 36.54
N VAL A 1051 15.31 29.71 37.40
CA VAL A 1051 16.09 30.90 36.98
C VAL A 1051 17.42 30.51 36.33
N THR A 1052 18.04 29.42 36.77
CA THR A 1052 19.32 28.95 36.22
C THR A 1052 19.16 28.25 34.86
N LEU A 1053 18.00 27.62 34.62
CA LEU A 1053 17.68 26.91 33.38
C LEU A 1053 17.09 27.82 32.30
N ALA A 1054 16.47 28.94 32.71
CA ALA A 1054 15.74 29.80 31.79
C ALA A 1054 16.69 30.55 30.84
N PRO A 1055 16.50 30.46 29.50
CA PRO A 1055 17.32 31.20 28.54
C PRO A 1055 17.07 32.72 28.62
N ASN A 1056 15.87 33.10 29.09
CA ASN A 1056 15.49 34.47 29.40
C ASN A 1056 14.57 34.49 30.65
N PRO A 1057 14.43 35.62 31.35
CA PRO A 1057 13.67 35.65 32.59
C PRO A 1057 12.15 35.75 32.38
N LEU A 1058 11.66 35.83 31.13
CA LEU A 1058 10.23 36.06 30.84
C LEU A 1058 9.34 34.93 31.36
N GLY A 1059 9.73 33.67 31.13
CA GLY A 1059 8.96 32.52 31.61
C GLY A 1059 8.76 32.55 33.14
N VAL A 1060 9.84 32.82 33.88
CA VAL A 1060 9.79 32.97 35.34
C VAL A 1060 8.91 34.16 35.74
N MET A 1061 9.01 35.30 35.05
CA MET A 1061 8.15 36.47 35.31
C MET A 1061 6.68 36.16 35.08
N GLN A 1062 6.32 35.42 34.02
CA GLN A 1062 4.94 35.01 33.77
C GLN A 1062 4.43 34.06 34.86
N ALA A 1063 5.27 33.11 35.29
CA ALA A 1063 4.95 32.22 36.39
C ALA A 1063 4.69 33.00 37.68
N ILE A 1064 5.45 34.07 37.98
CA ILE A 1064 5.17 34.98 39.11
C ILE A 1064 3.83 35.69 38.91
N LYS A 1065 3.66 36.37 37.78
CA LYS A 1065 2.52 37.24 37.46
C LYS A 1065 1.17 36.56 37.67
N PHE A 1066 1.09 35.28 37.33
CA PHE A 1066 -0.14 34.49 37.38
C PHE A 1066 -0.14 33.42 38.47
N ALA A 1067 0.80 33.48 39.41
CA ALA A 1067 0.84 32.54 40.52
C ALA A 1067 -0.40 32.66 41.42
N ASN A 1068 -0.73 31.57 42.09
CA ASN A 1068 -1.79 31.54 43.11
C ASN A 1068 -1.35 32.25 44.41
N GLY A 1069 -2.27 32.33 45.38
CA GLY A 1069 -2.03 32.95 46.69
C GLY A 1069 -1.31 32.06 47.73
N ASP A 1070 -0.57 31.04 47.30
CA ASP A 1070 0.22 30.19 48.22
C ASP A 1070 1.53 30.88 48.66
N ALA A 1071 2.08 30.45 49.80
CA ALA A 1071 3.40 30.86 50.30
C ALA A 1071 3.76 32.35 50.16
N VAL A 1072 2.77 33.26 50.28
CA VAL A 1072 2.88 34.66 49.83
C VAL A 1072 4.11 35.38 50.39
N GLN A 1073 4.40 35.19 51.67
CA GLN A 1073 5.56 35.83 52.32
C GLN A 1073 6.90 35.34 51.75
N GLU A 1074 7.03 34.03 51.53
CA GLU A 1074 8.26 33.43 51.01
C GLU A 1074 8.46 33.79 49.53
N ARG A 1075 7.40 33.71 48.71
CA ARG A 1075 7.45 34.11 47.30
C ARG A 1075 7.73 35.59 47.13
N ALA A 1076 7.09 36.47 47.92
CA ALA A 1076 7.38 37.91 47.87
C ALA A 1076 8.83 38.20 48.27
N GLY A 1077 9.33 37.54 49.33
CA GLY A 1077 10.73 37.62 49.74
C GLY A 1077 11.68 37.21 48.61
N TRP A 1078 11.49 36.01 48.06
CA TRP A 1078 12.29 35.49 46.93
C TRP A 1078 12.22 36.40 45.70
N SER A 1079 11.03 36.85 45.30
CA SER A 1079 10.86 37.69 44.11
C SER A 1079 11.58 39.04 44.27
N THR A 1080 11.61 39.59 45.49
CA THR A 1080 12.40 40.81 45.74
C THR A 1080 13.91 40.59 45.63
N THR A 1081 14.41 39.38 45.94
CA THR A 1081 15.83 39.05 45.71
C THR A 1081 16.15 38.97 44.21
N GLN A 1082 15.20 38.56 43.37
CA GLN A 1082 15.36 38.56 41.91
C GLN A 1082 15.38 39.99 41.35
N ILE A 1083 14.58 40.90 41.89
CA ILE A 1083 14.68 42.33 41.58
C ILE A 1083 16.09 42.83 41.90
N ASP A 1084 16.59 42.57 43.11
CA ASP A 1084 17.91 43.03 43.55
C ASP A 1084 19.05 42.48 42.65
N ALA A 1085 18.93 41.24 42.17
CA ALA A 1085 19.92 40.61 41.29
C ALA A 1085 19.95 41.20 39.87
N ASN A 1086 18.85 41.79 39.40
CA ASN A 1086 18.68 42.19 37.99
C ASN A 1086 18.56 43.72 37.79
N VAL A 1087 18.93 44.53 38.78
CA VAL A 1087 18.83 46.00 38.72
C VAL A 1087 19.63 46.61 37.56
N ALA A 1088 20.72 45.95 37.13
CA ALA A 1088 21.59 46.45 36.06
C ALA A 1088 20.94 46.43 34.67
N ASP A 1089 19.88 45.63 34.47
CA ASP A 1089 19.12 45.54 33.23
C ASP A 1089 17.75 46.23 33.40
N PRO A 1090 17.54 47.41 32.78
CA PRO A 1090 16.28 48.13 32.90
C PRO A 1090 15.05 47.33 32.45
N ALA A 1091 15.15 46.56 31.35
CA ALA A 1091 14.01 45.83 30.81
C ALA A 1091 13.61 44.69 31.75
N VAL A 1092 14.59 43.96 32.27
CA VAL A 1092 14.37 42.88 33.24
C VAL A 1092 13.87 43.42 34.58
N LEU A 1093 14.37 44.57 35.02
CA LEU A 1093 13.89 45.26 36.23
C LEU A 1093 12.41 45.65 36.10
N VAL A 1094 12.00 46.26 34.98
CA VAL A 1094 10.59 46.59 34.69
C VAL A 1094 9.75 45.31 34.74
N GLY A 1095 10.20 44.25 34.06
CA GLY A 1095 9.49 42.97 33.99
C GLY A 1095 9.22 42.34 35.35
N TYR A 1096 10.23 42.25 36.22
CA TYR A 1096 10.05 41.66 37.56
C TYR A 1096 9.17 42.53 38.46
N VAL A 1097 9.36 43.86 38.46
CA VAL A 1097 8.53 44.77 39.26
C VAL A 1097 7.06 44.69 38.80
N HIS A 1098 6.83 44.68 37.49
CA HIS A 1098 5.49 44.54 36.91
C HIS A 1098 4.86 43.18 37.28
N ALA A 1099 5.59 42.08 37.10
CA ALA A 1099 5.10 40.73 37.40
C ALA A 1099 4.67 40.59 38.86
N ILE A 1100 5.49 41.09 39.81
CA ILE A 1100 5.19 41.02 41.25
C ILE A 1100 4.02 41.93 41.61
N ALA A 1101 3.98 43.16 41.08
CA ALA A 1101 2.88 44.09 41.33
C ALA A 1101 1.56 43.52 40.81
N GLN A 1102 1.56 42.97 39.59
CA GLN A 1102 0.38 42.36 38.98
C GLN A 1102 -0.05 41.09 39.72
N TRP A 1103 0.87 40.25 40.17
CA TRP A 1103 0.55 39.10 41.01
C TRP A 1103 -0.16 39.52 42.31
N LEU A 1104 0.37 40.53 43.00
CA LEU A 1104 -0.24 41.08 44.22
C LEU A 1104 -1.63 41.70 43.99
N ILE A 1105 -1.88 42.23 42.79
CA ILE A 1105 -3.20 42.67 42.35
C ILE A 1105 -4.12 41.46 42.13
N ASN A 1106 -3.64 40.44 41.41
CA ASN A 1106 -4.43 39.27 41.01
C ASN A 1106 -4.88 38.40 42.21
N ILE A 1107 -4.11 38.35 43.29
CA ILE A 1107 -4.47 37.58 44.50
C ILE A 1107 -5.31 38.37 45.51
N ALA A 1108 -5.53 39.67 45.28
CA ALA A 1108 -6.30 40.51 46.19
C ALA A 1108 -7.81 40.29 46.02
N ALA A 1109 -8.56 40.31 47.13
CA ALA A 1109 -10.01 40.09 47.09
C ALA A 1109 -10.80 41.35 46.70
N ASP A 1110 -10.25 42.54 46.96
CA ASP A 1110 -10.88 43.85 46.74
C ASP A 1110 -9.83 44.95 46.51
N GLU A 1111 -10.27 46.12 46.06
CA GLU A 1111 -9.40 47.27 45.76
C GLU A 1111 -8.63 47.79 46.98
N GLU A 1112 -9.19 47.68 48.19
CA GLU A 1112 -8.50 48.08 49.43
C GLU A 1112 -7.30 47.16 49.71
N THR A 1113 -7.48 45.86 49.51
CA THR A 1113 -6.43 44.85 49.60
C THR A 1113 -5.38 45.05 48.51
N VAL A 1114 -5.78 45.42 47.28
CA VAL A 1114 -4.84 45.80 46.21
C VAL A 1114 -3.95 46.96 46.67
N ALA A 1115 -4.57 48.05 47.15
CA ALA A 1115 -3.82 49.22 47.61
C ALA A 1115 -2.86 48.89 48.75
N SER A 1116 -3.30 48.08 49.73
CA SER A 1116 -2.48 47.61 50.85
C SER A 1116 -1.28 46.76 50.39
N ASN A 1117 -1.50 45.78 49.52
CA ASN A 1117 -0.44 44.91 48.99
C ASN A 1117 0.60 45.71 48.21
N LEU A 1118 0.15 46.59 47.32
CA LEU A 1118 1.03 47.48 46.55
C LEU A 1118 1.79 48.45 47.47
N GLN A 1119 1.15 48.95 48.54
CA GLN A 1119 1.81 49.81 49.51
C GLN A 1119 3.00 49.12 50.18
N VAL A 1120 2.85 47.83 50.55
CA VAL A 1120 3.94 47.04 51.12
C VAL A 1120 5.08 46.87 50.12
N LEU A 1121 4.76 46.52 48.86
CA LEU A 1121 5.76 46.40 47.80
C LEU A 1121 6.50 47.73 47.56
N CYS A 1122 5.77 48.83 47.36
CA CYS A 1122 6.36 50.16 47.17
C CYS A 1122 7.24 50.58 48.34
N ARG A 1123 6.85 50.27 49.59
CA ARG A 1123 7.68 50.55 50.77
C ARG A 1123 8.98 49.74 50.78
N ILE A 1124 8.93 48.47 50.35
CA ILE A 1124 10.12 47.62 50.22
C ILE A 1124 11.05 48.21 49.16
N LEU A 1125 10.52 48.57 47.99
CA LEU A 1125 11.29 49.12 46.88
C LEU A 1125 11.90 50.49 47.21
N ALA A 1126 11.14 51.40 47.83
CA ALA A 1126 11.60 52.74 48.19
C ALA A 1126 12.76 52.75 49.21
N ARG A 1127 12.94 51.66 49.96
CA ARG A 1127 14.04 51.49 50.93
C ARG A 1127 15.30 50.85 50.35
N ARG A 1128 15.30 50.48 49.06
CA ARG A 1128 16.45 49.83 48.42
C ARG A 1128 17.53 50.85 48.06
N ALA A 1129 18.79 50.48 48.28
CA ALA A 1129 19.94 51.36 48.01
C ALA A 1129 20.10 51.72 46.52
N TRP A 1130 19.55 50.90 45.63
CA TRP A 1130 19.59 51.13 44.18
C TRP A 1130 18.43 52.00 43.66
N MET A 1131 17.46 52.38 44.51
CA MET A 1131 16.37 53.27 44.13
C MET A 1131 16.90 54.70 43.98
N THR A 1132 17.23 55.08 42.74
CA THR A 1132 17.86 56.35 42.38
C THR A 1132 17.06 57.06 41.29
N SER A 1133 17.45 58.28 40.95
CA SER A 1133 16.82 59.02 39.85
C SER A 1133 16.90 58.33 38.49
N SER A 1134 17.82 57.36 38.32
CA SER A 1134 17.96 56.62 37.06
C SER A 1134 17.06 55.38 36.99
N THR A 1135 16.73 54.76 38.13
CA THR A 1135 15.97 53.50 38.20
C THR A 1135 14.50 53.70 38.55
N LEU A 1136 14.16 54.80 39.23
CA LEU A 1136 12.79 55.13 39.60
C LEU A 1136 11.83 55.24 38.40
N PRO A 1137 12.20 55.84 37.24
CA PRO A 1137 11.31 55.89 36.07
C PRO A 1137 10.85 54.50 35.60
N TYR A 1138 11.76 53.53 35.56
CA TYR A 1138 11.45 52.15 35.19
C TYR A 1138 10.47 51.49 36.16
N CYS A 1139 10.62 51.74 37.47
CA CYS A 1139 9.65 51.25 38.45
C CYS A 1139 8.27 51.88 38.22
N VAL A 1140 8.21 53.20 37.97
CA VAL A 1140 6.93 53.88 37.68
C VAL A 1140 6.29 53.31 36.41
N ASP A 1141 7.06 53.06 35.35
CA ASP A 1141 6.56 52.46 34.11
C ASP A 1141 6.03 51.03 34.36
N ALA A 1142 6.70 50.24 35.19
CA ALA A 1142 6.24 48.91 35.59
C ALA A 1142 4.89 48.93 36.34
N PHE A 1143 4.70 49.86 37.28
CA PHE A 1143 3.42 50.06 37.98
C PHE A 1143 2.34 50.61 37.03
N ARG A 1144 2.71 51.48 36.08
CA ARG A 1144 1.78 52.02 35.07
C ARG A 1144 1.27 50.93 34.12
N ALA A 1145 2.08 49.92 33.82
CA ALA A 1145 1.70 48.79 32.99
C ALA A 1145 0.75 47.79 33.69
N THR A 1146 0.48 47.95 35.00
CA THR A 1146 -0.46 47.07 35.72
C THR A 1146 -1.91 47.41 35.40
N THR A 1147 -2.82 46.46 35.67
CA THR A 1147 -4.27 46.67 35.47
C THR A 1147 -4.92 47.61 36.49
N SER A 1148 -4.15 48.18 37.44
CA SER A 1148 -4.67 48.98 38.55
C SER A 1148 -4.35 50.46 38.39
N GLU A 1149 -5.38 51.30 38.33
CA GLU A 1149 -5.21 52.76 38.19
C GLU A 1149 -4.56 53.42 39.43
N VAL A 1150 -4.66 52.78 40.60
CA VAL A 1150 -4.09 53.31 41.86
C VAL A 1150 -2.60 53.00 42.03
N ALA A 1151 -2.04 52.09 41.22
CA ALA A 1151 -0.69 51.55 41.38
C ALA A 1151 0.41 52.63 41.38
N VAL A 1152 0.39 53.54 40.41
CA VAL A 1152 1.34 54.66 40.32
C VAL A 1152 1.16 55.62 41.49
N SER A 1153 -0.09 55.92 41.87
CA SER A 1153 -0.40 56.83 42.97
C SER A 1153 0.14 56.32 44.31
N VAL A 1154 0.05 55.01 44.57
CA VAL A 1154 0.58 54.37 45.78
C VAL A 1154 2.10 54.48 45.86
N LEU A 1155 2.81 54.24 44.76
CA LEU A 1155 4.27 54.39 44.70
C LEU A 1155 4.69 55.85 44.98
N LEU A 1156 4.05 56.81 44.33
CA LEU A 1156 4.34 58.23 44.53
C LEU A 1156 4.07 58.66 45.98
N HIS A 1157 2.99 58.17 46.61
CA HIS A 1157 2.70 58.44 48.01
C HIS A 1157 3.79 57.85 48.94
N GLN A 1158 4.28 56.64 48.67
CA GLN A 1158 5.39 56.07 49.46
C GLN A 1158 6.69 56.88 49.34
N ILE A 1159 6.96 57.51 48.19
CA ILE A 1159 8.09 58.43 48.02
C ILE A 1159 7.88 59.69 48.88
N TYR A 1160 6.67 60.25 48.89
CA TYR A 1160 6.32 61.39 49.75
C TYR A 1160 6.49 61.07 51.25
N LEU A 1161 6.02 59.90 51.71
CA LEU A 1161 6.24 59.47 53.09
C LEU A 1161 7.73 59.26 53.41
N GLY A 1162 8.54 58.87 52.41
CA GLY A 1162 9.99 58.84 52.51
C GLY A 1162 10.60 60.22 52.76
N PHE A 1163 10.07 61.26 52.10
CA PHE A 1163 10.42 62.66 52.38
C PHE A 1163 10.07 63.05 53.82
N GLU A 1164 8.84 62.76 54.30
CA GLU A 1164 8.42 63.11 55.66
C GLU A 1164 9.34 62.47 56.71
N ALA A 1165 9.64 61.18 56.56
CA ALA A 1165 10.54 60.47 57.46
C ALA A 1165 11.99 60.99 57.42
N LEU A 1166 12.44 61.52 56.27
CA LEU A 1166 13.76 62.14 56.15
C LEU A 1166 13.78 63.53 56.80
N ALA A 1167 12.73 64.34 56.58
CA ALA A 1167 12.56 65.67 57.15
C ALA A 1167 12.51 65.64 58.68
N GLU A 1168 11.89 64.62 59.28
CA GLU A 1168 11.89 64.40 60.73
C GLU A 1168 13.29 64.12 61.32
N ARG A 1169 14.21 63.57 60.50
CA ARG A 1169 15.56 63.19 60.94
C ARG A 1169 16.62 64.24 60.61
N THR A 1170 16.35 65.13 59.66
CA THR A 1170 17.25 66.20 59.22
C THR A 1170 16.55 67.55 59.32
N ASP A 1171 16.18 68.15 58.19
CA ASP A 1171 15.42 69.38 58.03
C ASP A 1171 14.71 69.35 56.66
N ASP A 1172 13.62 70.11 56.54
CA ASP A 1172 12.76 70.12 55.35
C ASP A 1172 13.51 70.48 54.06
N ALA A 1173 14.51 71.37 54.12
CA ALA A 1173 15.23 71.80 52.93
C ALA A 1173 16.16 70.69 52.42
N THR A 1174 16.89 70.04 53.33
CA THR A 1174 17.76 68.91 52.98
C THR A 1174 16.94 67.71 52.49
N ALA A 1175 15.82 67.40 53.13
CA ALA A 1175 14.94 66.32 52.72
C ALA A 1175 14.26 66.57 51.37
N ALA A 1176 13.82 67.81 51.11
CA ALA A 1176 13.24 68.21 49.83
C ALA A 1176 14.28 68.14 48.70
N ALA A 1177 15.52 68.60 48.93
CA ALA A 1177 16.59 68.53 47.92
C ALA A 1177 16.90 67.08 47.50
N ALA A 1178 17.05 66.18 48.47
CA ALA A 1178 17.29 64.75 48.20
C ALA A 1178 16.12 64.10 47.43
N THR A 1179 14.88 64.43 47.79
CA THR A 1179 13.70 63.87 47.13
C THR A 1179 13.50 64.45 45.72
N PHE A 1180 13.80 65.75 45.52
CA PHE A 1180 13.77 66.40 44.20
C PHE A 1180 14.81 65.83 43.25
N GLU A 1181 15.99 65.48 43.77
CA GLU A 1181 17.02 64.77 43.01
C GLU A 1181 16.52 63.39 42.60
N LEU A 1182 15.92 62.62 43.52
CA LEU A 1182 15.35 61.30 43.24
C LEU A 1182 14.29 61.35 42.12
N VAL A 1183 13.39 62.33 42.13
CA VAL A 1183 12.32 62.43 41.10
C VAL A 1183 12.72 63.22 39.84
N SER A 1184 14.00 63.60 39.71
CA SER A 1184 14.44 64.52 38.64
C SER A 1184 14.26 64.01 37.22
N ARG A 1185 14.26 62.69 37.00
CA ARG A 1185 14.10 62.05 35.68
C ARG A 1185 12.73 61.40 35.47
N LEU A 1186 11.78 61.59 36.38
CA LEU A 1186 10.41 61.14 36.16
C LEU A 1186 9.74 61.93 35.04
N ASN A 1187 8.70 61.34 34.44
CA ASN A 1187 7.84 62.06 33.50
C ASN A 1187 7.30 63.35 34.16
N PRO A 1188 7.20 64.46 33.40
CA PRO A 1188 6.81 65.77 33.95
C PRO A 1188 5.57 65.78 34.86
N PRO A 1189 4.45 65.08 34.54
CA PRO A 1189 3.29 65.07 35.43
C PRO A 1189 3.58 64.40 36.79
N ASP A 1190 4.29 63.28 36.81
CA ASP A 1190 4.60 62.52 38.03
C ASP A 1190 5.61 63.29 38.91
N ALA A 1191 6.65 63.86 38.30
CA ALA A 1191 7.64 64.69 39.00
C ALA A 1191 6.99 65.94 39.62
N SER A 1192 6.07 66.58 38.89
CA SER A 1192 5.36 67.78 39.36
C SER A 1192 4.44 67.47 40.53
N ARG A 1193 3.75 66.31 40.50
CA ARG A 1193 2.88 65.87 41.59
C ARG A 1193 3.64 65.70 42.90
N ILE A 1194 4.79 65.02 42.90
CA ILE A 1194 5.63 64.86 44.10
C ILE A 1194 6.17 66.21 44.60
N ARG A 1195 6.66 67.06 43.69
CA ARG A 1195 7.22 68.37 44.06
C ARG A 1195 6.16 69.28 44.69
N ALA A 1196 4.95 69.29 44.13
CA ALA A 1196 3.82 70.02 44.68
C ALA A 1196 3.45 69.51 46.08
N ALA A 1197 3.39 68.19 46.26
CA ALA A 1197 3.08 67.58 47.55
C ALA A 1197 4.08 67.95 48.66
N ILE A 1198 5.37 67.93 48.35
CA ILE A 1198 6.45 68.31 49.27
C ILE A 1198 6.34 69.79 49.68
N VAL A 1199 6.07 70.69 48.73
CA VAL A 1199 5.90 72.13 49.02
C VAL A 1199 4.65 72.40 49.85
N ALA A 1200 3.56 71.68 49.59
CA ALA A 1200 2.30 71.82 50.30
C ALA A 1200 2.28 71.12 51.68
N ARG A 1201 3.25 70.23 51.95
CA ARG A 1201 3.20 69.27 53.07
C ARG A 1201 1.87 68.48 53.14
N ASN A 1202 1.34 68.15 51.96
CA ASN A 1202 0.17 67.31 51.80
C ASN A 1202 0.26 66.57 50.47
N PHE A 1203 -0.01 65.26 50.46
CA PHE A 1203 0.04 64.46 49.23
C PHE A 1203 -1.26 64.56 48.42
N GLU A 1204 -2.40 64.76 49.09
CA GLU A 1204 -3.71 65.06 48.50
C GLU A 1204 -3.81 66.52 48.05
#